data_AF-A0A517NUR1-F1
#
_entry.id   AF-A0A517NUR1-F1
#
_cell.length_a   1.000
_cell.length_b   1.000
_cell.length_c   1.000
_cell.angle_alpha   90.00
_cell.angle_beta   90.00
_cell.angle_gamma   90.00
#
_symmetry.space_group_name_H-M   'P 1'
#
loop_
_entity.id
_entity.type
_entity.pdbx_description
1 polymer ?
#
loop_
_entity_poly.entity_id
_entity_poly.type
_entity_poly.pdbx_seq_one_letter_code
_entity_poly.pdbx_strand_id
1 'polypeptide(L)'
;MIRTHWLVVLLFFSCATARAQQPTHALELTLPPTIFASTDVPTNVYFDNIVLSQDLSKFRFEVVCDIGQTLPGNWSATPRNKDIGTHPIRVQISGIDGKLVASASSEIKVVGTAHGSAPKNASSSTAKDATDPIRLLIIGDSLTHGSAYPNEIARLFAEHSNVKIEMLGTHKPASAAKGVRHEGYGGWTWNNFVSKYEPRPDGKKVRSSPFVFLDKDSKPQLDMHRYFDQQCNGHLPDYVVILLGINDCFSAPADDATGVDAKIDKMLVYADQLLGSIRQAAPKAHIGFCLTTPPNAREEAFVANYQDRYSRWGWKRIQHRLVQRQLQFVDAKSDPQLTVVPTQLNIDPIDGYPTNNAVHPNRNGYKQLGATIYSWLSCKIAQQRWAYSPALLQPFWQTDVVQSEPVLFLRDDETQPAKGSVLFPISEIVSVQSSSGQTTYRQGRDYRFVAGTNQLVIPNGSRIVTTLASQLRRPDNSQRHKLTHRDGKGEILFGAQLEYHQLQTSVTYRKADDAWPVSMPTFDPAKLPVTISKLQQRKDLSIVVLGDSISTGCNASGWGDGAPFQPAYQDLLAEHLEKQTRAKIKLTNLSVGGKSTPWGMTMVPQVVSHAPDLVILAFGMNDSASRSAKEFGDNTAAIIKATRDELPQAEFVLVASMLGNRDWVRLKHDVFPEYRDQLASLCRPGIAIADMTSVWTEFLKRKKDSDLTGNGVNHPNDFAHRVYAQVIAALLTQ
;
A
#
# COMPACT_ATOMS: atom_id res chain seq x y z
N MET A 1 -70.66 7.41 -20.41
CA MET A 1 -71.03 6.46 -21.48
C MET A 1 -69.81 5.57 -21.77
N ILE A 2 -69.92 4.27 -21.41
CA ILE A 2 -69.35 3.03 -22.03
C ILE A 2 -67.93 3.16 -22.65
N ARG A 3 -66.79 2.61 -22.18
CA ARG A 3 -66.31 1.28 -21.66
C ARG A 3 -66.29 0.09 -22.65
N THR A 4 -65.09 -0.33 -23.08
CA THR A 4 -64.69 -1.68 -23.58
C THR A 4 -63.14 -1.72 -23.66
N HIS A 5 -62.35 -2.23 -22.71
CA HIS A 5 -61.98 -3.62 -22.34
C HIS A 5 -61.77 -4.60 -23.50
N TRP A 6 -60.51 -5.02 -23.70
CA TRP A 6 -60.15 -6.25 -24.40
C TRP A 6 -59.39 -7.20 -23.46
N LEU A 7 -59.87 -8.44 -23.49
CA LEU A 7 -59.55 -9.61 -22.68
C LEU A 7 -58.36 -10.35 -23.31
N VAL A 8 -57.38 -10.79 -22.51
CA VAL A 8 -56.35 -11.76 -22.92
C VAL A 8 -56.75 -13.14 -22.40
N VAL A 9 -56.87 -14.10 -23.31
CA VAL A 9 -57.23 -15.49 -23.04
C VAL A 9 -55.98 -16.30 -22.67
N LEU A 10 -56.05 -16.93 -21.50
CA LEU A 10 -55.15 -17.97 -21.00
C LEU A 10 -55.47 -19.31 -21.66
N LEU A 11 -54.44 -20.01 -22.13
CA LEU A 11 -54.50 -21.44 -22.46
C LEU A 11 -53.55 -22.21 -21.55
N PHE A 12 -54.15 -23.05 -20.70
CA PHE A 12 -53.49 -24.03 -19.86
C PHE A 12 -53.12 -25.27 -20.68
N PHE A 13 -51.88 -25.74 -20.54
CA PHE A 13 -51.54 -27.15 -20.70
C PHE A 13 -50.83 -27.63 -19.43
N SER A 14 -51.44 -28.61 -18.77
CA SER A 14 -50.90 -29.34 -17.63
C SER A 14 -50.21 -30.61 -18.14
N CYS A 15 -48.94 -30.81 -17.79
CA CYS A 15 -48.33 -32.15 -17.71
C CYS A 15 -47.22 -32.17 -16.67
N ALA A 16 -47.41 -33.03 -15.66
CA ALA A 16 -46.47 -33.66 -14.74
C ALA A 16 -45.14 -32.93 -14.41
N THR A 17 -45.01 -32.55 -13.14
CA THR A 17 -43.77 -32.13 -12.49
C THR A 17 -42.76 -33.29 -12.40
N ALA A 18 -41.96 -33.47 -13.45
CA ALA A 18 -40.66 -34.10 -13.29
C ALA A 18 -39.77 -33.14 -12.48
N ARG A 19 -39.50 -33.49 -11.23
CA ARG A 19 -38.56 -32.80 -10.34
C ARG A 19 -37.17 -32.92 -10.97
N ALA A 20 -36.83 -31.99 -11.86
CA ALA A 20 -35.48 -31.87 -12.39
C ALA A 20 -34.54 -31.63 -11.21
N GLN A 21 -33.55 -32.52 -11.06
CA GLN A 21 -32.47 -32.38 -10.11
C GLN A 21 -31.86 -30.98 -10.20
N GLN A 22 -31.67 -30.36 -9.04
CA GLN A 22 -30.93 -29.11 -8.91
C GLN A 22 -29.56 -29.22 -9.61
N PRO A 23 -29.06 -28.13 -10.21
CA PRO A 23 -27.77 -28.12 -10.86
C PRO A 23 -26.68 -28.52 -9.85
N THR A 24 -25.79 -29.42 -10.29
CA THR A 24 -24.55 -29.81 -9.60
C THR A 24 -23.83 -28.55 -9.09
N HIS A 25 -23.54 -28.48 -7.79
CA HIS A 25 -22.84 -27.37 -7.16
C HIS A 25 -21.59 -26.96 -7.98
N ALA A 26 -21.45 -25.67 -8.30
CA ALA A 26 -20.25 -25.14 -8.94
C ALA A 26 -19.01 -25.42 -8.06
N LEU A 27 -17.87 -25.72 -8.68
CA LEU A 27 -16.62 -25.98 -7.98
C LEU A 27 -16.21 -24.73 -7.18
N GLU A 28 -16.05 -24.87 -5.86
CA GLU A 28 -15.57 -23.77 -5.04
C GLU A 28 -14.05 -23.61 -5.19
N LEU A 29 -13.62 -22.38 -5.52
CA LEU A 29 -12.24 -22.00 -5.78
C LEU A 29 -11.85 -20.82 -4.87
N THR A 30 -10.69 -20.91 -4.23
CA THR A 30 -10.11 -19.83 -3.41
C THR A 30 -8.73 -19.45 -3.94
N LEU A 31 -8.61 -18.24 -4.50
CA LEU A 31 -7.33 -17.66 -4.90
C LEU A 31 -7.21 -16.25 -4.29
N PRO A 32 -6.29 -16.03 -3.33
CA PRO A 32 -6.03 -14.72 -2.76
C PRO A 32 -5.63 -13.69 -3.84
N PRO A 33 -5.96 -12.39 -3.66
CA PRO A 33 -5.74 -11.37 -4.69
C PRO A 33 -4.27 -11.08 -5.00
N THR A 34 -3.36 -11.43 -4.09
CA THR A 34 -1.92 -11.23 -4.27
C THR A 34 -1.15 -12.41 -3.73
N ILE A 35 -0.15 -12.85 -4.48
CA ILE A 35 0.84 -13.88 -4.13
C ILE A 35 2.19 -13.17 -4.02
N PHE A 36 2.87 -13.32 -2.89
CA PHE A 36 4.18 -12.70 -2.68
C PHE A 36 5.29 -13.67 -3.03
N ALA A 37 6.25 -13.21 -3.80
CA ALA A 37 7.42 -13.97 -4.19
C ALA A 37 8.69 -13.13 -4.04
N SER A 38 9.82 -13.80 -3.81
CA SER A 38 11.14 -13.19 -3.79
C SER A 38 12.04 -13.91 -4.79
N THR A 39 13.00 -13.18 -5.35
CA THR A 39 13.99 -13.79 -6.23
C THR A 39 14.72 -14.91 -5.50
N ASP A 40 15.03 -16.00 -6.19
CA ASP A 40 15.75 -17.16 -5.66
C ASP A 40 15.00 -17.95 -4.55
N VAL A 41 13.75 -17.58 -4.26
CA VAL A 41 12.89 -18.27 -3.29
C VAL A 41 11.75 -18.99 -4.03
N PRO A 42 11.66 -20.33 -3.93
CA PRO A 42 10.58 -21.09 -4.56
C PRO A 42 9.20 -20.66 -4.05
N THR A 43 8.29 -20.41 -4.98
CA THR A 43 6.90 -20.02 -4.75
C THR A 43 5.98 -20.95 -5.54
N ASN A 44 4.98 -21.50 -4.87
CA ASN A 44 4.07 -22.50 -5.44
C ASN A 44 2.61 -22.14 -5.19
N VAL A 45 1.76 -22.65 -6.08
CA VAL A 45 0.30 -22.68 -5.92
C VAL A 45 -0.13 -24.13 -6.11
N TYR A 46 -0.34 -24.85 -5.01
CA TYR A 46 -0.84 -26.24 -5.06
C TYR A 46 -2.34 -26.27 -5.33
N PHE A 47 -2.73 -27.05 -6.33
CA PHE A 47 -4.12 -27.08 -6.80
C PHE A 47 -5.08 -27.64 -5.75
N ASP A 48 -4.66 -28.61 -4.93
CA ASP A 48 -5.48 -29.16 -3.83
C ASP A 48 -5.89 -28.09 -2.81
N ASN A 49 -5.06 -27.06 -2.64
CA ASN A 49 -5.24 -26.03 -1.62
C ASN A 49 -6.18 -24.90 -2.07
N ILE A 50 -6.42 -24.78 -3.39
CA ILE A 50 -7.28 -23.73 -3.96
C ILE A 50 -8.65 -24.24 -4.38
N VAL A 51 -8.91 -25.55 -4.38
CA VAL A 51 -10.24 -26.09 -4.70
C VAL A 51 -10.82 -26.99 -3.61
N LEU A 52 -12.13 -26.88 -3.42
CA LEU A 52 -12.87 -27.82 -2.59
C LEU A 52 -13.28 -29.06 -3.40
N SER A 53 -12.38 -30.04 -3.47
CA SER A 53 -12.65 -31.36 -4.06
C SER A 53 -11.99 -32.50 -3.28
N GLN A 54 -12.64 -33.66 -3.27
CA GLN A 54 -12.09 -34.94 -2.80
C GLN A 54 -11.14 -35.58 -3.82
N ASP A 55 -11.37 -35.32 -5.11
CA ASP A 55 -10.66 -35.96 -6.21
C ASP A 55 -10.31 -34.92 -7.27
N LEU A 56 -9.02 -34.63 -7.40
CA LEU A 56 -8.50 -33.67 -8.36
C LEU A 56 -8.35 -34.26 -9.76
N SER A 57 -8.36 -35.59 -9.91
CA SER A 57 -8.23 -36.24 -11.23
C SER A 57 -9.40 -35.94 -12.17
N LYS A 58 -10.51 -35.45 -11.60
CA LYS A 58 -11.70 -34.98 -12.33
C LYS A 58 -11.50 -33.63 -13.03
N PHE A 59 -10.39 -32.95 -12.78
CA PHE A 59 -10.14 -31.60 -13.27
C PHE A 59 -8.82 -31.50 -14.04
N ARG A 60 -8.79 -30.60 -15.01
CA ARG A 60 -7.60 -30.12 -15.69
C ARG A 60 -7.35 -28.69 -15.25
N PHE A 61 -6.12 -28.40 -14.84
CA PHE A 61 -5.70 -27.07 -14.41
C PHE A 61 -4.81 -26.45 -15.48
N GLU A 62 -5.16 -25.26 -15.90
CA GLU A 62 -4.36 -24.42 -16.78
C GLU A 62 -4.02 -23.12 -16.03
N VAL A 63 -2.74 -22.77 -16.02
CA VAL A 63 -2.28 -21.53 -15.39
C VAL A 63 -1.64 -20.65 -16.44
N VAL A 64 -2.18 -19.45 -16.59
CA VAL A 64 -1.66 -18.41 -17.46
C VAL A 64 -0.90 -17.41 -16.60
N CYS A 65 0.43 -17.41 -16.73
CA CYS A 65 1.34 -16.46 -16.11
C CYS A 65 2.58 -16.32 -17.00
N ASP A 66 3.17 -15.13 -17.05
CA ASP A 66 4.39 -14.84 -17.81
C ASP A 66 5.67 -15.35 -17.12
N ILE A 67 5.55 -15.80 -15.86
CA ILE A 67 6.62 -16.45 -15.09
C ILE A 67 6.16 -17.82 -14.55
N GLY A 68 7.14 -18.64 -14.18
CA GLY A 68 6.90 -19.98 -13.62
C GLY A 68 6.44 -21.01 -14.65
N GLN A 69 6.02 -22.16 -14.14
CA GLN A 69 5.55 -23.28 -14.96
C GLN A 69 4.48 -24.09 -14.22
N THR A 70 3.56 -24.67 -14.99
CA THR A 70 2.56 -25.62 -14.48
C THR A 70 3.17 -27.02 -14.42
N LEU A 71 3.10 -27.63 -13.25
CA LEU A 71 3.54 -29.00 -12.95
C LEU A 71 2.32 -29.87 -12.61
N PRO A 72 2.47 -31.22 -12.56
CA PRO A 72 1.42 -32.09 -12.05
C PRO A 72 1.05 -31.74 -10.61
N GLY A 73 -0.12 -31.13 -10.40
CA GLY A 73 -0.66 -30.82 -9.07
C GLY A 73 -0.38 -29.41 -8.53
N ASN A 74 0.50 -28.63 -9.17
CA ASN A 74 0.77 -27.25 -8.77
C ASN A 74 1.30 -26.38 -9.93
N TRP A 75 1.24 -25.07 -9.74
CA TRP A 75 2.12 -24.14 -10.46
C TRP A 75 3.31 -23.78 -9.57
N SER A 76 4.49 -23.58 -10.18
CA SER A 76 5.73 -23.29 -9.46
C SER A 76 6.58 -22.25 -10.19
N ALA A 77 7.19 -21.34 -9.43
CA ALA A 77 8.19 -20.41 -9.90
C ALA A 77 9.34 -20.29 -8.88
N THR A 78 10.56 -20.12 -9.37
CA THR A 78 11.67 -19.57 -8.59
C THR A 78 12.13 -18.30 -9.31
N PRO A 79 11.52 -17.14 -8.99
CA PRO A 79 11.77 -15.91 -9.75
C PRO A 79 13.24 -15.50 -9.70
N ARG A 80 13.70 -14.79 -10.73
CA ARG A 80 15.06 -14.22 -10.82
C ARG A 80 14.96 -12.70 -10.93
N ASN A 81 16.09 -11.98 -10.89
CA ASN A 81 16.10 -10.51 -10.95
C ASN A 81 15.36 -9.91 -12.16
N LYS A 82 15.31 -10.62 -13.29
CA LYS A 82 14.56 -10.19 -14.48
C LYS A 82 13.04 -10.24 -14.30
N ASP A 83 12.58 -11.01 -13.32
CA ASP A 83 11.18 -11.27 -12.99
C ASP A 83 10.72 -10.35 -11.84
N ILE A 84 11.47 -9.31 -11.47
CA ILE A 84 11.05 -8.34 -10.45
C ILE A 84 9.93 -7.47 -11.03
N GLY A 85 8.79 -7.41 -10.33
CA GLY A 85 7.60 -6.68 -10.79
C GLY A 85 6.31 -7.37 -10.36
N THR A 86 5.22 -6.97 -11.01
CA THR A 86 3.89 -7.56 -10.80
C THR A 86 3.51 -8.37 -12.02
N HIS A 87 3.14 -9.63 -11.80
CA HIS A 87 2.85 -10.62 -12.84
C HIS A 87 1.40 -11.12 -12.69
N PRO A 88 0.50 -10.82 -13.64
CA PRO A 88 -0.83 -11.39 -13.62
C PRO A 88 -0.78 -12.92 -13.69
N ILE A 89 -1.57 -13.58 -12.85
CA ILE A 89 -1.74 -15.03 -12.89
C ILE A 89 -3.23 -15.36 -12.95
N ARG A 90 -3.61 -16.24 -13.88
CA ARG A 90 -4.98 -16.77 -13.98
C ARG A 90 -4.94 -18.28 -13.89
N VAL A 91 -5.76 -18.85 -13.02
CA VAL A 91 -5.99 -20.29 -12.93
C VAL A 91 -7.34 -20.59 -13.57
N GLN A 92 -7.34 -21.43 -14.59
CA GLN A 92 -8.54 -21.96 -15.25
C GLN A 92 -8.65 -23.45 -14.95
N ILE A 93 -9.86 -23.86 -14.61
CA ILE A 93 -10.16 -25.23 -14.20
C ILE A 93 -11.26 -25.75 -15.12
N SER A 94 -10.97 -26.83 -15.81
CA SER A 94 -11.92 -27.51 -16.70
C SER A 94 -12.19 -28.93 -16.22
N GLY A 95 -13.38 -29.45 -16.51
CA GLY A 95 -13.67 -30.87 -16.35
C GLY A 95 -12.85 -31.73 -17.31
N ILE A 96 -12.86 -33.05 -17.11
CA ILE A 96 -12.23 -33.99 -18.05
C ILE A 96 -12.80 -33.90 -19.47
N ASP A 97 -14.04 -33.41 -19.61
CA ASP A 97 -14.75 -33.17 -20.86
C ASP A 97 -14.30 -31.88 -21.57
N GLY A 98 -13.35 -31.14 -20.99
CA GLY A 98 -12.79 -29.90 -21.53
C GLY A 98 -13.61 -28.65 -21.23
N LYS A 99 -14.76 -28.75 -20.54
CA LYS A 99 -15.58 -27.58 -20.22
C LYS A 99 -15.00 -26.84 -19.02
N LEU A 100 -14.88 -25.52 -19.14
CA LEU A 100 -14.49 -24.64 -18.04
C LEU A 100 -15.52 -24.73 -16.90
N VAL A 101 -15.06 -25.08 -15.70
CA VAL A 101 -15.90 -25.20 -14.50
C VAL A 101 -15.63 -24.08 -13.48
N ALA A 102 -14.42 -23.52 -13.45
CA ALA A 102 -14.06 -22.39 -12.59
C ALA A 102 -12.86 -21.62 -13.15
N SER A 103 -12.74 -20.35 -12.81
CA SER A 103 -11.58 -19.52 -13.12
C SER A 103 -11.39 -18.45 -12.03
N ALA A 104 -10.14 -18.17 -11.67
CA ALA A 104 -9.79 -17.06 -10.79
C ALA A 104 -8.52 -16.37 -11.27
N SER A 105 -8.38 -15.08 -10.96
CA SER A 105 -7.17 -14.30 -11.25
C SER A 105 -6.57 -13.74 -9.96
N SER A 106 -5.26 -13.55 -9.97
CA SER A 106 -4.46 -12.97 -8.91
C SER A 106 -3.26 -12.27 -9.54
N GLU A 107 -2.38 -11.72 -8.71
CA GLU A 107 -1.12 -11.12 -9.12
C GLU A 107 0.02 -11.69 -8.28
N ILE A 108 1.14 -12.02 -8.90
CA ILE A 108 2.37 -12.36 -8.22
C ILE A 108 3.23 -11.10 -8.13
N LYS A 109 3.48 -10.63 -6.90
CA LYS A 109 4.41 -9.53 -6.63
C LYS A 109 5.78 -10.11 -6.32
N VAL A 110 6.73 -9.92 -7.22
CA VAL A 110 8.11 -10.40 -7.10
C VAL A 110 9.01 -9.25 -6.68
N VAL A 111 9.79 -9.46 -5.62
CA VAL A 111 10.83 -8.52 -5.19
C VAL A 111 12.21 -9.15 -5.16
N GLY A 112 13.24 -8.32 -5.33
CA GLY A 112 14.62 -8.75 -5.23
C GLY A 112 15.03 -9.03 -3.79
N THR A 113 15.64 -10.20 -3.55
CA THR A 113 16.38 -10.49 -2.32
C THR A 113 17.63 -9.62 -2.29
N ALA A 114 17.81 -8.82 -1.24
CA ALA A 114 18.72 -7.68 -1.26
C ALA A 114 20.20 -8.05 -1.40
N HIS A 115 20.67 -8.09 -2.66
CA HIS A 115 22.08 -7.92 -3.07
C HIS A 115 22.26 -6.96 -4.27
N GLY A 116 21.29 -6.09 -4.57
CA GLY A 116 21.44 -5.18 -5.71
C GLY A 116 20.49 -4.00 -5.74
N SER A 117 20.85 -2.92 -5.05
CA SER A 117 20.55 -1.52 -5.45
C SER A 117 21.05 -0.49 -4.42
N ALA A 118 22.22 -0.69 -3.80
CA ALA A 118 23.08 0.46 -3.53
C ALA A 118 23.82 0.74 -4.85
N PRO A 119 23.78 1.97 -5.40
CA PRO A 119 24.55 2.30 -6.60
C PRO A 119 26.02 1.95 -6.35
N LYS A 120 26.63 1.14 -7.23
CA LYS A 120 28.07 0.80 -7.14
C LYS A 120 29.03 1.99 -7.34
N ASN A 121 28.50 3.23 -7.39
CA ASN A 121 29.28 4.47 -7.48
C ASN A 121 29.00 5.45 -6.33
N ALA A 122 28.58 5.01 -5.15
CA ALA A 122 28.74 5.81 -3.94
C ALA A 122 30.17 5.63 -3.39
N SER A 123 31.16 6.12 -4.14
CA SER A 123 32.49 6.32 -3.56
C SER A 123 32.47 7.58 -2.72
N SER A 124 32.91 7.43 -1.47
CA SER A 124 33.31 8.45 -0.49
C SER A 124 32.37 8.70 0.70
N SER A 125 33.00 8.49 1.86
CA SER A 125 32.74 9.09 3.18
C SER A 125 31.87 8.29 4.17
N THR A 126 32.57 7.51 4.99
CA THR A 126 32.42 7.45 6.45
C THR A 126 31.01 7.71 7.00
N ALA A 127 30.11 6.76 6.82
CA ALA A 127 28.93 6.60 7.66
C ALA A 127 29.04 5.27 8.39
N LYS A 128 29.10 5.31 9.73
CA LYS A 128 28.92 4.13 10.57
C LYS A 128 27.53 3.57 10.28
N ASP A 129 27.48 2.43 9.59
CA ASP A 129 26.26 1.66 9.31
C ASP A 129 25.61 1.18 10.62
N ALA A 130 24.77 2.02 11.19
CA ALA A 130 23.76 1.65 12.17
C ALA A 130 22.39 1.88 11.53
N THR A 131 22.01 1.02 10.58
CA THR A 131 20.58 0.86 10.26
C THR A 131 19.95 0.10 11.42
N ASP A 132 18.99 0.71 12.10
CA ASP A 132 18.19 0.03 13.12
C ASP A 132 17.58 -1.26 12.52
N PRO A 133 17.57 -2.37 13.28
CA PRO A 133 16.98 -3.61 12.79
C PRO A 133 15.47 -3.44 12.60
N ILE A 134 14.93 -4.11 11.58
CA ILE A 134 13.48 -4.26 11.42
C ILE A 134 12.94 -5.14 12.53
N ARG A 135 11.90 -4.69 13.21
CA ARG A 135 11.31 -5.40 14.34
C ARG A 135 10.10 -6.22 13.91
N LEU A 136 10.16 -7.52 14.16
CA LEU A 136 9.15 -8.50 13.76
C LEU A 136 8.56 -9.19 14.99
N LEU A 137 7.27 -9.04 15.22
CA LEU A 137 6.51 -9.88 16.16
C LEU A 137 5.80 -10.99 15.39
N ILE A 138 5.95 -12.25 15.83
CA ILE A 138 5.22 -13.38 15.27
C ILE A 138 4.28 -13.93 16.35
N ILE A 139 2.99 -14.02 16.05
CA ILE A 139 1.94 -14.54 16.94
C ILE A 139 1.36 -15.79 16.30
N GLY A 140 1.26 -16.89 17.05
CA GLY A 140 0.60 -18.07 16.52
C GLY A 140 0.47 -19.25 17.45
N ASP A 141 0.06 -20.37 16.89
CA ASP A 141 -0.26 -21.60 17.61
C ASP A 141 0.90 -22.61 17.65
N SER A 142 0.59 -23.92 17.59
CA SER A 142 1.56 -25.02 17.58
C SER A 142 2.53 -24.95 16.40
N LEU A 143 2.11 -24.46 15.23
CA LEU A 143 3.00 -24.31 14.08
C LEU A 143 4.10 -23.28 14.37
N THR A 144 3.75 -22.24 15.13
CA THR A 144 4.68 -21.19 15.57
C THR A 144 5.50 -21.65 16.77
N HIS A 145 4.87 -22.38 17.71
CA HIS A 145 5.52 -22.95 18.89
C HIS A 145 6.71 -23.84 18.56
N GLY A 146 6.68 -24.57 17.44
CA GLY A 146 7.81 -25.39 16.99
C GLY A 146 9.04 -24.58 16.54
N SER A 147 8.90 -23.28 16.33
CA SER A 147 9.91 -22.36 15.78
C SER A 147 10.48 -22.72 14.41
N ALA A 148 9.96 -23.74 13.72
CA ALA A 148 10.50 -24.18 12.44
C ALA A 148 10.40 -23.11 11.33
N TYR A 149 9.22 -22.52 11.12
CA TYR A 149 9.07 -21.44 10.12
C TYR A 149 9.64 -20.08 10.61
N PRO A 150 9.57 -19.69 11.90
CA PRO A 150 10.33 -18.53 12.39
C PRO A 150 11.83 -18.66 12.15
N ASN A 151 12.41 -19.84 12.40
CA ASN A 151 13.82 -20.11 12.11
C ASN A 151 14.11 -19.98 10.61
N GLU A 152 13.21 -20.45 9.75
CA GLU A 152 13.38 -20.30 8.30
C GLU A 152 13.34 -18.83 7.87
N ILE A 153 12.43 -18.02 8.40
CA ILE A 153 12.40 -16.57 8.13
C ILE A 153 13.74 -15.95 8.51
N ALA A 154 14.25 -16.23 9.70
CA ALA A 154 15.54 -15.71 10.15
C ALA A 154 16.71 -16.17 9.26
N ARG A 155 16.70 -17.44 8.83
CA ARG A 155 17.68 -17.99 7.90
C ARG A 155 17.64 -17.27 6.54
N LEU A 156 16.44 -17.08 5.97
CA LEU A 156 16.27 -16.42 4.68
C LEU A 156 16.73 -14.95 4.72
N PHE A 157 16.45 -14.22 5.80
CA PHE A 157 16.99 -12.87 5.96
C PHE A 157 18.52 -12.88 6.08
N ALA A 158 19.11 -13.81 6.84
CA ALA A 158 20.55 -13.90 6.99
C ALA A 158 21.29 -14.28 5.69
N GLU A 159 20.68 -15.12 4.86
CA GLU A 159 21.31 -15.60 3.62
C GLU A 159 21.06 -14.70 2.41
N HIS A 160 19.88 -14.08 2.33
CA HIS A 160 19.40 -13.43 1.11
C HIS A 160 19.15 -11.92 1.28
N SER A 161 19.40 -11.34 2.46
CA SER A 161 19.15 -9.92 2.71
C SER A 161 20.28 -9.25 3.50
N ASN A 162 20.53 -7.97 3.22
CA ASN A 162 21.38 -7.12 4.06
C ASN A 162 20.59 -6.46 5.22
N VAL A 163 19.28 -6.72 5.30
CA VAL A 163 18.40 -6.20 6.34
C VAL A 163 18.60 -6.98 7.64
N LYS A 164 18.93 -6.27 8.72
CA LYS A 164 18.95 -6.83 10.06
C LYS A 164 17.52 -6.93 10.59
N ILE A 165 17.18 -8.06 11.18
CA ILE A 165 15.89 -8.26 11.85
C ILE A 165 16.08 -8.48 13.36
N GLU A 166 15.18 -7.91 14.14
CA GLU A 166 15.00 -8.15 15.57
C GLU A 166 13.65 -8.85 15.75
N MET A 167 13.66 -10.13 16.13
CA MET A 167 12.41 -10.83 16.43
C MET A 167 11.99 -10.56 17.87
N LEU A 168 10.83 -9.93 18.03
CA LEU A 168 10.20 -9.61 19.30
C LEU A 168 9.42 -10.83 19.83
N GLY A 169 9.24 -10.88 21.15
CA GLY A 169 8.49 -11.96 21.81
C GLY A 169 9.16 -12.46 23.08
N THR A 170 8.34 -12.97 23.98
CA THR A 170 8.77 -13.56 25.25
C THR A 170 9.03 -15.06 25.13
N HIS A 171 8.36 -15.75 24.21
CA HIS A 171 8.48 -17.19 24.04
C HIS A 171 9.71 -17.58 23.21
N LYS A 172 10.54 -18.48 23.77
CA LYS A 172 11.77 -18.99 23.16
C LYS A 172 11.96 -20.48 23.51
N PRO A 173 11.32 -21.39 22.77
CA PRO A 173 11.48 -22.83 22.98
C PRO A 173 12.89 -23.29 22.61
N ALA A 174 13.29 -24.49 23.04
CA ALA A 174 14.63 -25.03 22.77
C ALA A 174 14.95 -25.21 21.27
N SER A 175 13.92 -25.33 20.41
CA SER A 175 14.07 -25.40 18.96
C SER A 175 14.30 -24.03 18.29
N ALA A 176 14.15 -22.91 19.01
CA ALA A 176 14.35 -21.58 18.46
C ALA A 176 15.85 -21.33 18.20
N ALA A 177 16.18 -20.91 16.98
CA ALA A 177 17.54 -20.53 16.61
C ALA A 177 17.99 -19.27 17.38
N LYS A 178 19.29 -18.97 17.34
CA LYS A 178 19.84 -17.76 17.98
C LYS A 178 19.15 -16.51 17.42
N GLY A 179 18.60 -15.70 18.31
CA GLY A 179 17.89 -14.46 17.95
C GLY A 179 16.41 -14.65 17.60
N VAL A 180 15.91 -15.88 17.47
CA VAL A 180 14.49 -16.15 17.21
C VAL A 180 13.70 -16.12 18.51
N ARG A 181 12.65 -15.29 18.53
CA ARG A 181 11.65 -15.15 19.57
C ARG A 181 10.29 -14.92 18.91
N HIS A 182 9.22 -15.28 19.58
CA HIS A 182 7.86 -15.11 19.08
C HIS A 182 6.85 -15.25 20.23
N GLU A 183 5.56 -15.16 19.92
CA GLU A 183 4.44 -15.48 20.81
C GLU A 183 3.67 -16.67 20.22
N GLY A 184 4.32 -17.85 20.27
CA GLY A 184 3.85 -19.08 19.63
C GLY A 184 3.53 -20.16 20.65
N TYR A 185 2.26 -20.53 20.80
CA TYR A 185 1.83 -21.42 21.87
C TYR A 185 0.96 -22.56 21.35
N GLY A 186 1.36 -23.80 21.63
CA GLY A 186 0.65 -24.99 21.18
C GLY A 186 -0.80 -25.03 21.68
N GLY A 187 -1.75 -25.23 20.74
CA GLY A 187 -3.18 -25.35 21.03
C GLY A 187 -3.89 -24.02 21.30
N TRP A 188 -3.21 -22.89 21.17
CA TRP A 188 -3.83 -21.59 21.44
C TRP A 188 -4.69 -21.10 20.27
N THR A 189 -5.72 -20.36 20.65
CA THR A 189 -6.75 -19.76 19.79
C THR A 189 -6.63 -18.23 19.82
N TRP A 190 -7.34 -17.53 18.92
CA TRP A 190 -7.46 -16.07 19.01
C TRP A 190 -8.02 -15.63 20.37
N ASN A 191 -9.04 -16.33 20.87
CA ASN A 191 -9.61 -16.08 22.19
C ASN A 191 -8.56 -16.22 23.30
N ASN A 192 -7.64 -17.19 23.20
CA ASN A 192 -6.64 -17.35 24.24
C ASN A 192 -5.73 -16.13 24.34
N PHE A 193 -5.26 -15.59 23.21
CA PHE A 193 -4.44 -14.38 23.23
C PHE A 193 -5.19 -13.15 23.77
N VAL A 194 -6.50 -13.06 23.55
CA VAL A 194 -7.30 -11.92 23.98
C VAL A 194 -7.71 -11.99 25.46
N SER A 195 -7.98 -13.19 26.00
CA SER A 195 -8.67 -13.31 27.28
C SER A 195 -8.05 -14.28 28.28
N LYS A 196 -7.10 -15.14 27.88
CA LYS A 196 -6.58 -16.18 28.78
C LYS A 196 -5.74 -15.55 29.88
N TYR A 197 -6.18 -15.65 31.12
CA TYR A 197 -5.46 -15.21 32.31
C TYR A 197 -5.64 -16.21 33.45
N GLU A 198 -4.54 -16.76 33.96
CA GLU A 198 -4.50 -17.70 35.07
C GLU A 198 -3.53 -17.19 36.17
N PRO A 199 -4.04 -16.75 37.35
CA PRO A 199 -3.19 -16.30 38.44
C PRO A 199 -2.56 -17.50 39.18
N ARG A 200 -1.21 -17.55 39.22
CA ARG A 200 -0.35 -18.56 39.88
C ARG A 200 -0.12 -19.88 39.10
N PRO A 201 0.84 -19.90 38.16
CA PRO A 201 1.23 -21.13 37.46
C PRO A 201 2.04 -22.06 38.38
N ASP A 202 1.72 -23.36 38.37
CA ASP A 202 2.44 -24.47 39.02
C ASP A 202 3.82 -24.79 38.39
N GLY A 203 4.40 -23.83 37.65
CA GLY A 203 5.76 -23.85 37.13
C GLY A 203 6.02 -24.62 35.83
N LYS A 204 5.03 -25.26 35.19
CA LYS A 204 5.29 -26.21 34.08
C LYS A 204 4.88 -25.77 32.66
N LYS A 205 4.01 -24.77 32.48
CA LYS A 205 3.55 -24.28 31.15
C LYS A 205 3.22 -22.78 31.18
N VAL A 206 3.31 -22.08 30.04
CA VAL A 206 2.77 -20.73 29.87
C VAL A 206 1.24 -20.82 29.87
N ARG A 207 0.59 -20.21 30.87
CA ARG A 207 -0.85 -20.37 31.14
C ARG A 207 -1.66 -19.08 31.09
N SER A 208 -1.02 -17.93 30.88
CA SER A 208 -1.68 -16.65 30.63
C SER A 208 -1.19 -16.07 29.32
N SER A 209 -2.07 -15.39 28.61
CA SER A 209 -1.69 -14.62 27.43
C SER A 209 -0.61 -13.59 27.80
N PRO A 210 0.45 -13.46 26.98
CA PRO A 210 1.46 -12.41 27.16
C PRO A 210 0.87 -11.01 27.02
N PHE A 211 -0.33 -10.88 26.42
CA PHE A 211 -0.97 -9.61 26.12
C PHE A 211 -2.04 -9.23 27.15
N VAL A 212 -2.33 -10.08 28.13
CA VAL A 212 -3.41 -9.85 29.12
C VAL A 212 -2.81 -9.51 30.47
N PHE A 213 -3.16 -8.33 30.97
CA PHE A 213 -2.66 -7.78 32.23
C PHE A 213 -3.81 -7.47 33.18
N LEU A 214 -3.53 -7.44 34.48
CA LEU A 214 -4.49 -6.88 35.43
C LEU A 214 -4.57 -5.37 35.30
N ASP A 215 -5.78 -4.85 35.16
CA ASP A 215 -6.10 -3.43 35.27
C ASP A 215 -6.02 -2.94 36.73
N LYS A 216 -6.33 -1.66 36.94
CA LYS A 216 -6.35 -1.02 38.27
C LYS A 216 -7.32 -1.66 39.26
N ASP A 217 -8.35 -2.36 38.76
CA ASP A 217 -9.39 -3.03 39.54
C ASP A 217 -9.11 -4.55 39.65
N SER A 218 -7.88 -4.98 39.32
CA SER A 218 -7.44 -6.39 39.33
C SER A 218 -8.25 -7.30 38.39
N LYS A 219 -8.76 -6.76 37.27
CA LYS A 219 -9.42 -7.55 36.23
C LYS A 219 -8.47 -7.76 35.04
N PRO A 220 -8.43 -8.98 34.47
CA PRO A 220 -7.60 -9.24 33.30
C PRO A 220 -8.16 -8.55 32.06
N GLN A 221 -7.31 -7.79 31.38
CA GLN A 221 -7.63 -7.04 30.16
C GLN A 221 -6.48 -7.15 29.14
N LEU A 222 -6.84 -7.25 27.87
CA LEU A 222 -5.90 -7.14 26.75
C LEU A 222 -5.26 -5.74 26.73
N ASP A 223 -3.93 -5.68 26.78
CA ASP A 223 -3.15 -4.43 26.77
C ASP A 223 -1.83 -4.62 26.00
N MET A 224 -1.91 -4.42 24.68
CA MET A 224 -0.74 -4.48 23.80
C MET A 224 0.26 -3.35 24.06
N HIS A 225 -0.18 -2.19 24.53
CA HIS A 225 0.70 -1.06 24.79
C HIS A 225 1.65 -1.39 25.95
N ARG A 226 1.10 -1.97 27.03
CA ARG A 226 1.89 -2.47 28.16
C ARG A 226 2.76 -3.66 27.79
N TYR A 227 2.28 -4.56 26.92
CA TYR A 227 3.12 -5.65 26.41
C TYR A 227 4.37 -5.11 25.70
N PHE A 228 4.23 -4.16 24.77
CA PHE A 228 5.40 -3.61 24.08
C PHE A 228 6.33 -2.85 25.03
N ASP A 229 5.78 -2.06 25.94
CA ASP A 229 6.56 -1.34 26.94
C ASP A 229 7.37 -2.29 27.84
N GLN A 230 6.72 -3.29 28.44
CA GLN A 230 7.32 -4.12 29.49
C GLN A 230 8.06 -5.35 28.96
N GLN A 231 7.54 -5.99 27.91
CA GLN A 231 8.08 -7.26 27.39
C GLN A 231 8.98 -7.06 26.17
N CYS A 232 8.82 -5.94 25.46
CA CYS A 232 9.64 -5.57 24.31
C CYS A 232 10.54 -4.35 24.59
N ASN A 233 10.71 -3.93 25.86
CA ASN A 233 11.53 -2.77 26.26
C ASN A 233 11.14 -1.47 25.52
N GLY A 234 9.85 -1.24 25.28
CA GLY A 234 9.35 -0.10 24.53
C GLY A 234 9.57 -0.18 23.02
N HIS A 235 10.19 -1.25 22.50
CA HIS A 235 10.33 -1.47 21.06
C HIS A 235 8.99 -1.86 20.45
N LEU A 236 8.49 -1.03 19.54
CA LEU A 236 7.31 -1.32 18.73
C LEU A 236 7.69 -2.16 17.50
N PRO A 237 6.85 -3.12 17.07
CA PRO A 237 7.07 -3.87 15.83
C PRO A 237 6.86 -2.97 14.60
N ASP A 238 7.70 -3.15 13.59
CA ASP A 238 7.44 -2.66 12.23
C ASP A 238 6.49 -3.62 11.50
N TYR A 239 6.62 -4.92 11.80
CA TYR A 239 5.83 -5.99 11.23
C TYR A 239 5.27 -6.92 12.30
N VAL A 240 4.00 -7.28 12.17
CA VAL A 240 3.35 -8.34 12.96
C VAL A 240 2.86 -9.43 12.02
N VAL A 241 3.22 -10.68 12.29
CA VAL A 241 2.73 -11.84 11.54
C VAL A 241 1.83 -12.65 12.46
N ILE A 242 0.61 -12.95 12.02
CA ILE A 242 -0.34 -13.77 12.81
C ILE A 242 -0.75 -15.00 12.01
N LEU A 243 -0.45 -16.18 12.55
CA LEU A 243 -0.89 -17.48 12.02
C LEU A 243 -1.67 -18.23 13.10
N LEU A 244 -3.00 -18.12 13.01
CA LEU A 244 -3.98 -18.68 13.94
C LEU A 244 -5.26 -19.08 13.21
N GLY A 245 -6.12 -19.85 13.87
CA GLY A 245 -7.47 -20.18 13.42
C GLY A 245 -7.76 -21.67 13.31
N ILE A 246 -6.73 -22.51 13.18
CA ILE A 246 -6.91 -23.97 13.19
C ILE A 246 -7.53 -24.42 14.52
N ASN A 247 -6.94 -24.07 15.66
CA ASN A 247 -7.45 -24.50 16.97
C ASN A 247 -8.85 -23.97 17.29
N ASP A 248 -9.20 -22.79 16.75
CA ASP A 248 -10.52 -22.17 16.91
C ASP A 248 -11.62 -22.98 16.20
N CYS A 249 -11.30 -23.53 15.03
CA CYS A 249 -12.27 -24.15 14.11
C CYS A 249 -12.10 -25.67 13.95
N PHE A 250 -11.03 -26.29 14.46
CA PHE A 250 -10.71 -27.70 14.21
C PHE A 250 -11.84 -28.66 14.58
N SER A 251 -12.57 -28.33 15.65
CA SER A 251 -13.70 -29.13 16.13
C SER A 251 -15.06 -28.68 15.57
N ALA A 252 -15.10 -27.85 14.52
CA ALA A 252 -16.36 -27.43 13.92
C ALA A 252 -17.09 -28.63 13.28
N PRO A 253 -18.44 -28.63 13.25
CA PRO A 253 -19.20 -29.73 12.68
C PRO A 253 -19.12 -29.71 11.14
N ALA A 254 -18.23 -30.48 10.54
CA ALA A 254 -17.90 -30.40 9.12
C ALA A 254 -19.08 -30.59 8.15
N ASP A 255 -20.15 -31.27 8.59
CA ASP A 255 -21.37 -31.52 7.80
C ASP A 255 -22.47 -30.46 8.02
N ASP A 256 -22.23 -29.46 8.87
CA ASP A 256 -23.14 -28.36 9.14
C ASP A 256 -22.46 -27.02 8.82
N ALA A 257 -22.77 -26.49 7.63
CA ALA A 257 -22.23 -25.21 7.17
C ALA A 257 -22.54 -24.06 8.14
N THR A 258 -23.72 -24.07 8.79
CA THR A 258 -24.11 -23.03 9.75
C THR A 258 -23.26 -23.11 11.02
N GLY A 259 -23.05 -24.32 11.53
CA GLY A 259 -22.19 -24.56 12.68
C GLY A 259 -20.71 -24.25 12.43
N VAL A 260 -20.22 -24.51 11.21
CA VAL A 260 -18.87 -24.08 10.77
C VAL A 260 -18.78 -22.55 10.74
N ASP A 261 -19.72 -21.86 10.09
CA ASP A 261 -19.75 -20.40 10.04
C ASP A 261 -19.84 -19.77 11.44
N ALA A 262 -20.67 -20.32 12.34
CA ALA A 262 -20.78 -19.81 13.71
C ALA A 262 -19.46 -19.90 14.51
N LYS A 263 -18.67 -20.95 14.27
CA LYS A 263 -17.33 -21.08 14.88
C LYS A 263 -16.35 -20.06 14.31
N ILE A 264 -16.37 -19.86 13.00
CA ILE A 264 -15.52 -18.89 12.32
C ILE A 264 -15.90 -17.46 12.74
N ASP A 265 -17.18 -17.12 12.81
CA ASP A 265 -17.66 -15.81 13.25
C ASP A 265 -17.16 -15.49 14.66
N LYS A 266 -17.27 -16.45 15.57
CA LYS A 266 -16.73 -16.32 16.94
C LYS A 266 -15.22 -16.09 16.93
N MET A 267 -14.47 -16.84 16.13
CA MET A 267 -13.02 -16.64 15.98
C MET A 267 -12.70 -15.21 15.49
N LEU A 268 -13.41 -14.74 14.47
CA LEU A 268 -13.18 -13.42 13.86
C LEU A 268 -13.48 -12.26 14.81
N VAL A 269 -14.40 -12.41 15.75
CA VAL A 269 -14.62 -11.42 16.83
C VAL A 269 -13.36 -11.22 17.66
N TYR A 270 -12.68 -12.31 18.07
CA TYR A 270 -11.43 -12.20 18.81
C TYR A 270 -10.26 -11.74 17.93
N ALA A 271 -10.26 -12.13 16.66
CA ALA A 271 -9.30 -11.60 15.70
C ALA A 271 -9.39 -10.07 15.61
N ASP A 272 -10.60 -9.53 15.53
CA ASP A 272 -10.82 -8.09 15.50
C ASP A 272 -10.34 -7.39 16.78
N GLN A 273 -10.61 -7.97 17.95
CA GLN A 273 -10.16 -7.42 19.23
C GLN A 273 -8.62 -7.36 19.32
N LEU A 274 -7.93 -8.42 18.93
CA LEU A 274 -6.46 -8.44 18.95
C LEU A 274 -5.87 -7.46 17.92
N LEU A 275 -6.40 -7.46 16.69
CA LEU A 275 -5.96 -6.53 15.64
C LEU A 275 -6.17 -5.07 16.05
N GLY A 276 -7.32 -4.74 16.63
CA GLY A 276 -7.62 -3.40 17.14
C GLY A 276 -6.65 -2.97 18.23
N SER A 277 -6.31 -3.85 19.17
CA SER A 277 -5.34 -3.55 20.24
C SER A 277 -3.93 -3.37 19.69
N ILE A 278 -3.49 -4.21 18.74
CA ILE A 278 -2.20 -4.03 18.04
C ILE A 278 -2.16 -2.69 17.32
N ARG A 279 -3.20 -2.34 16.55
CA ARG A 279 -3.26 -1.09 15.78
C ARG A 279 -3.23 0.14 16.69
N GLN A 280 -3.86 0.09 17.86
CA GLN A 280 -3.80 1.17 18.85
C GLN A 280 -2.38 1.36 19.42
N ALA A 281 -1.70 0.25 19.74
CA ALA A 281 -0.38 0.30 20.37
C ALA A 281 0.79 0.50 19.37
N ALA A 282 0.64 0.03 18.14
CA ALA A 282 1.64 0.13 17.07
C ALA A 282 0.97 0.58 15.75
N PRO A 283 0.55 1.86 15.64
CA PRO A 283 -0.29 2.34 14.54
C PRO A 283 0.36 2.27 13.16
N LYS A 284 1.70 2.22 13.09
CA LYS A 284 2.49 2.12 11.86
C LYS A 284 2.86 0.68 11.47
N ALA A 285 2.55 -0.31 12.30
CA ALA A 285 2.95 -1.69 12.04
C ALA A 285 2.17 -2.27 10.86
N HIS A 286 2.87 -2.94 9.94
CA HIS A 286 2.24 -3.75 8.92
C HIS A 286 1.88 -5.13 9.49
N ILE A 287 0.62 -5.52 9.38
CA ILE A 287 0.11 -6.77 9.92
C ILE A 287 -0.12 -7.76 8.77
N GLY A 288 0.57 -8.88 8.82
CA GLY A 288 0.37 -10.03 7.94
C GLY A 288 -0.60 -11.02 8.57
N PHE A 289 -1.81 -11.10 8.01
CA PHE A 289 -2.83 -12.08 8.40
C PHE A 289 -2.62 -13.36 7.58
N CYS A 290 -2.01 -14.37 8.17
CA CYS A 290 -1.72 -15.63 7.47
C CYS A 290 -2.99 -16.48 7.33
N LEU A 291 -3.23 -16.99 6.12
CA LEU A 291 -4.35 -17.90 5.86
C LEU A 291 -4.07 -19.29 6.45
N THR A 292 -5.10 -19.90 7.05
CA THR A 292 -4.95 -21.21 7.69
C THR A 292 -4.38 -22.25 6.73
N THR A 293 -3.32 -22.94 7.14
CA THR A 293 -2.60 -23.91 6.31
C THR A 293 -3.50 -25.08 5.86
N PRO A 294 -3.27 -25.65 4.67
CA PRO A 294 -4.00 -26.84 4.22
C PRO A 294 -3.70 -28.04 5.14
N PRO A 295 -4.49 -29.12 5.07
CA PRO A 295 -4.11 -30.38 5.69
C PRO A 295 -3.18 -31.22 4.84
N ASN A 296 -2.64 -32.26 5.49
CA ASN A 296 -2.13 -33.43 4.79
C ASN A 296 -3.23 -34.00 3.87
N ALA A 297 -2.90 -34.31 2.62
CA ALA A 297 -3.85 -34.86 1.65
C ALA A 297 -4.24 -36.32 1.96
N ARG A 298 -3.45 -37.02 2.77
CA ARG A 298 -3.62 -38.44 3.11
C ARG A 298 -4.64 -38.63 4.23
N GLU A 299 -5.63 -39.48 4.02
CA GLU A 299 -6.59 -39.86 5.07
C GLU A 299 -5.89 -40.62 6.20
N GLU A 300 -4.87 -41.42 5.87
CA GLU A 300 -4.08 -42.21 6.83
C GLU A 300 -3.42 -41.32 7.89
N ALA A 301 -3.06 -40.09 7.54
CA ALA A 301 -2.50 -39.13 8.49
C ALA A 301 -3.54 -38.67 9.53
N PHE A 302 -4.80 -38.53 9.12
CA PHE A 302 -5.92 -38.21 10.02
C PHE A 302 -6.24 -39.39 10.91
N VAL A 303 -6.32 -40.60 10.35
CA VAL A 303 -6.50 -41.83 11.12
C VAL A 303 -5.38 -41.99 12.16
N ALA A 304 -4.13 -41.72 11.79
CA ALA A 304 -2.99 -41.82 12.69
C ALA A 304 -3.05 -40.85 13.88
N ASN A 305 -3.61 -39.64 13.71
CA ASN A 305 -3.68 -38.65 14.80
C ASN A 305 -5.01 -38.70 15.58
N TYR A 306 -6.10 -39.03 14.90
CA TYR A 306 -7.45 -38.78 15.39
C TYR A 306 -8.37 -39.99 15.27
N GLN A 307 -7.89 -41.12 14.73
CA GLN A 307 -8.70 -42.31 14.49
C GLN A 307 -9.93 -41.97 13.64
N ASP A 308 -11.13 -42.20 14.15
CA ASP A 308 -12.41 -41.92 13.49
C ASP A 308 -13.01 -40.54 13.86
N ARG A 309 -12.38 -39.79 14.77
CA ARG A 309 -12.92 -38.52 15.29
C ARG A 309 -12.93 -37.39 14.26
N TYR A 310 -11.93 -37.35 13.38
CA TYR A 310 -11.79 -36.32 12.34
C TYR A 310 -11.28 -36.97 11.06
N SER A 311 -11.94 -36.71 9.94
CA SER A 311 -11.50 -37.14 8.61
C SER A 311 -10.79 -36.02 7.85
N ARG A 312 -9.94 -36.37 6.88
CA ARG A 312 -9.28 -35.39 6.02
C ARG A 312 -10.31 -34.55 5.28
N TRP A 313 -11.37 -35.18 4.78
CA TRP A 313 -12.42 -34.47 4.05
C TRP A 313 -13.22 -33.51 4.94
N GLY A 314 -13.53 -33.92 6.17
CA GLY A 314 -14.20 -33.06 7.14
C GLY A 314 -13.41 -31.79 7.39
N TRP A 315 -12.11 -31.94 7.69
CA TRP A 315 -11.25 -30.79 7.93
C TRP A 315 -10.98 -29.95 6.67
N LYS A 316 -10.83 -30.55 5.48
CA LYS A 316 -10.69 -29.78 4.23
C LYS A 316 -11.86 -28.84 3.99
N ARG A 317 -13.10 -29.27 4.24
CA ARG A 317 -14.29 -28.39 4.14
C ARG A 317 -14.24 -27.23 5.11
N ILE A 318 -13.90 -27.51 6.37
CA ILE A 318 -13.77 -26.47 7.42
C ILE A 318 -12.67 -25.47 7.05
N GLN A 319 -11.49 -25.95 6.68
CA GLN A 319 -10.34 -25.10 6.35
C GLN A 319 -10.61 -24.27 5.09
N HIS A 320 -11.22 -24.84 4.05
CA HIS A 320 -11.55 -24.10 2.84
C HIS A 320 -12.55 -22.96 3.13
N ARG A 321 -13.58 -23.25 3.94
CA ARG A 321 -14.54 -22.22 4.38
C ARG A 321 -13.87 -21.16 5.26
N LEU A 322 -13.00 -21.57 6.18
CA LEU A 322 -12.23 -20.66 7.02
C LEU A 322 -11.37 -19.70 6.18
N VAL A 323 -10.68 -20.20 5.15
CA VAL A 323 -9.90 -19.35 4.23
C VAL A 323 -10.79 -18.34 3.49
N GLN A 324 -11.96 -18.75 2.98
CA GLN A 324 -12.92 -17.83 2.35
C GLN A 324 -13.33 -16.70 3.31
N ARG A 325 -13.68 -17.05 4.55
CA ARG A 325 -14.11 -16.07 5.56
C ARG A 325 -12.95 -15.17 6.03
N GLN A 326 -11.72 -15.69 6.11
CA GLN A 326 -10.52 -14.89 6.42
C GLN A 326 -10.24 -13.85 5.32
N LEU A 327 -10.35 -14.24 4.04
CA LEU A 327 -10.21 -13.31 2.91
C LEU A 327 -11.25 -12.19 2.98
N GLN A 328 -12.52 -12.54 3.16
CA GLN A 328 -13.61 -11.58 3.30
C GLN A 328 -13.43 -10.64 4.50
N PHE A 329 -12.97 -11.18 5.64
CA PHE A 329 -12.74 -10.41 6.85
C PHE A 329 -11.66 -9.34 6.65
N VAL A 330 -10.52 -9.70 6.06
CA VAL A 330 -9.43 -8.75 5.82
C VAL A 330 -9.84 -7.69 4.79
N ASP A 331 -10.50 -8.08 3.71
CA ASP A 331 -11.01 -7.16 2.68
C ASP A 331 -11.97 -6.12 3.28
N ALA A 332 -12.91 -6.55 4.12
CA ALA A 332 -13.89 -5.68 4.77
C ALA A 332 -13.28 -4.63 5.73
N LYS A 333 -12.04 -4.82 6.20
CA LYS A 333 -11.38 -3.86 7.10
C LYS A 333 -10.90 -2.60 6.40
N SER A 334 -10.62 -2.66 5.09
CA SER A 334 -10.07 -1.53 4.32
C SER A 334 -8.85 -0.86 4.98
N ASP A 335 -8.06 -1.63 5.75
CA ASP A 335 -6.84 -1.14 6.42
C ASP A 335 -5.64 -1.35 5.47
N PRO A 336 -4.99 -0.27 4.98
CA PRO A 336 -3.87 -0.38 4.03
C PRO A 336 -2.63 -1.06 4.63
N GLN A 337 -2.55 -1.17 5.96
CA GLN A 337 -1.46 -1.81 6.67
C GLN A 337 -1.82 -3.24 7.13
N LEU A 338 -3.03 -3.74 6.86
CA LEU A 338 -3.40 -5.15 7.06
C LEU A 338 -3.36 -5.87 5.71
N THR A 339 -2.59 -6.96 5.62
CA THR A 339 -2.40 -7.69 4.35
C THR A 339 -2.61 -9.18 4.57
N VAL A 340 -3.38 -9.82 3.68
CA VAL A 340 -3.46 -11.29 3.62
C VAL A 340 -2.11 -11.85 3.22
N VAL A 341 -1.59 -12.80 4.00
CA VAL A 341 -0.40 -13.59 3.64
C VAL A 341 -0.88 -14.99 3.24
N PRO A 342 -0.80 -15.38 1.96
CA PRO A 342 -1.43 -16.60 1.46
C PRO A 342 -0.60 -17.86 1.73
N THR A 343 -0.28 -18.08 3.00
CA THR A 343 0.53 -19.21 3.51
C THR A 343 0.00 -20.57 3.10
N GLN A 344 -1.31 -20.71 2.88
CA GLN A 344 -1.91 -21.96 2.43
C GLN A 344 -1.41 -22.39 1.03
N LEU A 345 -1.12 -21.45 0.13
CA LEU A 345 -0.90 -21.78 -1.30
C LEU A 345 0.38 -22.58 -1.52
N ASN A 346 1.40 -22.30 -0.70
CA ASN A 346 2.77 -22.73 -0.95
C ASN A 346 3.13 -24.06 -0.28
N ILE A 347 2.31 -24.54 0.66
CA ILE A 347 2.58 -25.79 1.36
C ILE A 347 2.12 -26.96 0.49
N ASP A 348 3.03 -27.88 0.23
CA ASP A 348 2.72 -29.14 -0.43
C ASP A 348 1.89 -30.02 0.52
N PRO A 349 0.63 -30.37 0.17
CA PRO A 349 -0.24 -31.14 1.05
C PRO A 349 0.18 -32.62 1.16
N ILE A 350 1.11 -33.09 0.33
CA ILE A 350 1.62 -34.47 0.34
C ILE A 350 3.05 -34.50 0.87
N ASP A 351 3.99 -33.84 0.20
CA ASP A 351 5.43 -33.93 0.54
C ASP A 351 5.87 -32.86 1.54
N GLY A 352 5.00 -31.89 1.84
CA GLY A 352 5.18 -30.91 2.90
C GLY A 352 4.76 -31.43 4.28
N TYR A 353 4.18 -32.64 4.37
CA TYR A 353 3.73 -33.27 5.61
C TYR A 353 4.42 -34.64 5.83
N PRO A 354 4.61 -35.08 7.08
CA PRO A 354 4.98 -36.46 7.35
C PRO A 354 3.78 -37.38 7.08
N THR A 355 4.01 -38.67 6.87
CA THR A 355 2.94 -39.63 6.53
C THR A 355 1.89 -39.82 7.64
N ASN A 356 2.23 -39.51 8.90
CA ASN A 356 1.42 -39.78 10.08
C ASN A 356 1.00 -38.51 10.86
N ASN A 357 1.09 -37.32 10.25
CA ASN A 357 0.59 -36.09 10.85
C ASN A 357 -0.33 -35.33 9.91
N ALA A 358 -1.56 -35.10 10.36
CA ALA A 358 -2.63 -34.50 9.60
C ALA A 358 -2.48 -32.99 9.41
N VAL A 359 -1.87 -32.29 10.39
CA VAL A 359 -1.92 -30.81 10.46
C VAL A 359 -0.58 -30.15 10.77
N HIS A 360 0.43 -30.89 11.23
CA HIS A 360 1.79 -30.36 11.41
C HIS A 360 2.67 -30.71 10.20
N PRO A 361 3.16 -29.71 9.46
CA PRO A 361 4.08 -29.92 8.36
C PRO A 361 5.38 -30.60 8.80
N ASN A 362 6.08 -31.22 7.84
CA ASN A 362 7.46 -31.65 8.02
C ASN A 362 8.41 -30.45 7.78
N ARG A 363 9.73 -30.70 7.76
CA ARG A 363 10.74 -29.66 7.53
C ARG A 363 10.52 -28.89 6.23
N ASN A 364 10.13 -29.56 5.14
CA ASN A 364 9.90 -28.92 3.85
C ASN A 364 8.66 -28.02 3.89
N GLY A 365 7.55 -28.49 4.47
CA GLY A 365 6.33 -27.68 4.59
C GLY A 365 6.52 -26.46 5.49
N TYR A 366 7.26 -26.58 6.60
CA TYR A 366 7.62 -25.41 7.42
C TYR A 366 8.53 -24.42 6.67
N LYS A 367 9.42 -24.90 5.79
CA LYS A 367 10.21 -24.02 4.94
C LYS A 367 9.35 -23.27 3.92
N GLN A 368 8.40 -23.95 3.29
CA GLN A 368 7.43 -23.34 2.37
C GLN A 368 6.61 -22.24 3.08
N LEU A 369 6.16 -22.51 4.31
CA LEU A 369 5.48 -21.53 5.16
C LEU A 369 6.36 -20.31 5.45
N GLY A 370 7.61 -20.54 5.89
CA GLY A 370 8.59 -19.48 6.16
C GLY A 370 8.91 -18.65 4.92
N ALA A 371 9.05 -19.29 3.76
CA ALA A 371 9.32 -18.64 2.47
C ALA A 371 8.20 -17.70 2.02
N THR A 372 6.93 -18.06 2.25
CA THR A 372 5.79 -17.19 1.93
C THR A 372 5.77 -15.94 2.82
N ILE A 373 5.99 -16.11 4.13
CA ILE A 373 6.04 -14.98 5.07
C ILE A 373 7.25 -14.10 4.79
N TYR A 374 8.42 -14.70 4.52
CA TYR A 374 9.63 -13.98 4.09
C TYR A 374 9.40 -13.17 2.81
N SER A 375 8.72 -13.74 1.81
CA SER A 375 8.44 -13.03 0.55
C SER A 375 7.49 -11.85 0.76
N TRP A 376 6.47 -12.01 1.61
CA TRP A 376 5.60 -10.90 2.01
C TRP A 376 6.40 -9.81 2.74
N LEU A 377 7.19 -10.16 3.75
CA LEU A 377 8.04 -9.21 4.48
C LEU A 377 8.98 -8.48 3.52
N SER A 378 9.68 -9.21 2.64
CA SER A 378 10.58 -8.62 1.66
C SER A 378 9.86 -7.66 0.72
N CYS A 379 8.63 -7.97 0.30
CA CYS A 379 7.81 -7.08 -0.50
C CYS A 379 7.48 -5.79 0.24
N LYS A 380 7.04 -5.89 1.50
CA LYS A 380 6.75 -4.71 2.32
C LYS A 380 7.99 -3.87 2.63
N ILE A 381 9.12 -4.51 2.89
CA ILE A 381 10.39 -3.84 3.13
C ILE A 381 10.85 -3.12 1.85
N ALA A 382 10.71 -3.77 0.69
CA ALA A 382 11.06 -3.18 -0.60
C ALA A 382 10.19 -1.96 -0.94
N GLN A 383 8.88 -2.01 -0.64
CA GLN A 383 7.97 -0.87 -0.76
C GLN A 383 8.40 0.32 0.12
N GLN A 384 9.06 0.07 1.24
CA GLN A 384 9.56 1.11 2.14
C GLN A 384 10.95 1.69 1.74
N ARG A 385 11.50 1.33 0.57
CA ARG A 385 12.87 1.73 0.16
C ARG A 385 12.97 3.08 -0.56
N TRP A 386 11.98 3.97 -0.45
CA TRP A 386 12.27 5.37 -0.78
C TRP A 386 13.45 5.82 0.07
N ALA A 387 14.57 6.13 -0.58
CA ALA A 387 15.76 6.57 0.09
C ALA A 387 15.73 8.09 0.15
N TYR A 388 15.43 8.63 1.33
CA TYR A 388 15.55 10.06 1.56
C TYR A 388 16.95 10.54 1.16
N SER A 389 16.95 11.61 0.36
CA SER A 389 18.15 12.35 0.02
C SER A 389 17.84 13.83 0.19
N PRO A 390 18.64 14.58 0.98
CA PRO A 390 18.49 16.02 1.08
C PRO A 390 18.44 16.70 -0.29
N ALA A 391 19.21 16.22 -1.26
CA ALA A 391 19.28 16.77 -2.61
C ALA A 391 17.94 16.71 -3.37
N LEU A 392 17.08 15.71 -3.10
CA LEU A 392 15.77 15.60 -3.75
C LEU A 392 14.77 16.64 -3.24
N LEU A 393 14.98 17.13 -2.02
CA LEU A 393 14.13 18.13 -1.37
C LEU A 393 14.82 19.48 -1.21
N GLN A 394 15.97 19.68 -1.87
CA GLN A 394 16.51 21.02 -2.07
C GLN A 394 15.55 21.81 -2.97
N PRO A 395 15.15 23.04 -2.58
CA PRO A 395 14.27 23.86 -3.40
C PRO A 395 14.81 24.03 -4.81
N PHE A 396 14.05 23.60 -5.84
CA PHE A 396 14.55 23.59 -7.23
C PHE A 396 15.00 24.98 -7.75
N TRP A 397 14.47 26.04 -7.13
CA TRP A 397 14.81 27.43 -7.44
C TRP A 397 16.10 27.93 -6.75
N GLN A 398 16.71 27.14 -5.86
CA GLN A 398 17.93 27.49 -5.12
C GLN A 398 19.14 26.60 -5.45
N THR A 399 18.95 25.48 -6.16
CA THR A 399 20.02 24.54 -6.53
C THR A 399 20.30 24.61 -8.02
N ASP A 400 21.56 24.50 -8.46
CA ASP A 400 21.93 24.44 -9.89
C ASP A 400 21.44 23.16 -10.59
N VAL A 401 21.03 22.14 -9.82
CA VAL A 401 20.62 20.83 -10.34
C VAL A 401 19.14 20.58 -10.05
N VAL A 402 18.37 20.34 -11.10
CA VAL A 402 16.97 19.88 -10.97
C VAL A 402 16.96 18.36 -10.98
N GLN A 403 16.39 17.77 -9.93
CA GLN A 403 16.42 16.33 -9.70
C GLN A 403 15.16 15.62 -10.23
N SER A 404 15.37 14.62 -11.08
CA SER A 404 14.36 13.67 -11.56
C SER A 404 13.07 14.35 -12.04
N GLU A 405 13.23 15.37 -12.88
CA GLU A 405 12.11 16.10 -13.46
C GLU A 405 11.40 15.22 -14.51
N PRO A 406 10.08 15.03 -14.42
CA PRO A 406 9.31 14.20 -15.33
C PRO A 406 9.13 14.88 -16.69
N VAL A 407 9.28 14.08 -17.74
CA VAL A 407 8.99 14.46 -19.11
C VAL A 407 8.21 13.33 -19.77
N LEU A 408 7.02 13.64 -20.30
CA LEU A 408 6.25 12.73 -21.13
C LEU A 408 6.54 13.08 -22.59
N PHE A 409 7.33 12.24 -23.26
CA PHE A 409 7.75 12.49 -24.64
C PHE A 409 6.61 12.24 -25.62
N LEU A 410 6.12 13.33 -26.21
CA LEU A 410 5.01 13.30 -27.16
C LEU A 410 5.49 13.39 -28.60
N ARG A 411 4.79 12.68 -29.48
CA ARG A 411 4.89 12.81 -30.93
C ARG A 411 3.51 13.10 -31.51
N ASP A 412 3.47 13.98 -32.52
CA ASP A 412 2.24 14.38 -33.19
C ASP A 412 1.77 13.30 -34.17
N ASP A 413 2.70 12.63 -34.83
CA ASP A 413 2.47 11.46 -35.67
C ASP A 413 3.58 10.39 -35.49
N GLU A 414 3.41 9.22 -36.10
CA GLU A 414 4.34 8.09 -35.93
C GLU A 414 5.71 8.30 -36.57
N THR A 415 5.84 9.25 -37.48
CA THR A 415 7.04 9.49 -38.30
C THR A 415 7.95 10.57 -37.71
N GLN A 416 7.43 11.44 -36.85
CA GLN A 416 8.18 12.50 -36.19
C GLN A 416 8.88 12.03 -34.91
N PRO A 417 10.09 12.54 -34.62
CA PRO A 417 10.76 12.26 -33.35
C PRO A 417 9.96 12.86 -32.19
N ALA A 418 9.82 12.12 -31.09
CA ALA A 418 9.14 12.62 -29.91
C ALA A 418 9.99 13.69 -29.22
N LYS A 419 9.32 14.71 -28.67
CA LYS A 419 9.97 15.84 -27.99
C LYS A 419 9.35 16.08 -26.63
N GLY A 420 10.14 16.61 -25.71
CA GLY A 420 9.70 16.98 -24.38
C GLY A 420 10.58 18.07 -23.81
N SER A 421 10.04 18.85 -22.87
CA SER A 421 10.72 20.01 -22.29
C SER A 421 10.90 19.86 -20.79
N VAL A 422 12.05 20.30 -20.30
CA VAL A 422 12.32 20.52 -18.88
C VAL A 422 12.09 21.99 -18.48
N LEU A 423 12.06 22.28 -17.18
CA LEU A 423 11.75 23.62 -16.65
C LEU A 423 12.78 24.71 -17.01
N PHE A 424 14.06 24.37 -17.05
CA PHE A 424 15.15 25.32 -17.28
C PHE A 424 16.00 24.92 -18.48
N PRO A 425 16.66 25.88 -19.15
CA PRO A 425 17.71 25.57 -20.10
C PRO A 425 18.78 24.65 -19.50
N ILE A 426 19.19 23.63 -20.26
CA ILE A 426 20.08 22.57 -19.81
C ILE A 426 21.52 22.97 -20.12
N SER A 427 22.41 22.98 -19.12
CA SER A 427 23.86 23.02 -19.38
C SER A 427 24.43 21.61 -19.55
N GLU A 428 24.00 20.69 -18.69
CA GLU A 428 24.46 19.30 -18.66
C GLU A 428 23.32 18.36 -18.25
N ILE A 429 23.17 17.21 -18.92
CA ILE A 429 22.31 16.12 -18.44
C ILE A 429 23.12 15.23 -17.50
N VAL A 430 22.66 15.10 -16.25
CA VAL A 430 23.28 14.23 -15.24
C VAL A 430 22.76 12.80 -15.39
N SER A 431 21.45 12.63 -15.56
CA SER A 431 20.84 11.32 -15.82
C SER A 431 19.50 11.43 -16.52
N VAL A 432 19.16 10.40 -17.29
CA VAL A 432 17.81 10.19 -17.85
C VAL A 432 17.42 8.75 -17.54
N GLN A 433 16.32 8.57 -16.82
CA GLN A 433 15.89 7.26 -16.32
C GLN A 433 14.40 7.04 -16.53
N SER A 434 13.95 5.79 -16.55
CA SER A 434 12.52 5.49 -16.39
C SER A 434 12.05 6.08 -15.06
N SER A 435 10.77 6.46 -14.92
CA SER A 435 10.29 7.03 -13.65
C SER A 435 10.54 6.11 -12.45
N SER A 436 10.55 4.79 -12.68
CA SER A 436 10.91 3.78 -11.67
C SER A 436 12.39 3.73 -11.27
N GLY A 437 13.28 4.40 -12.00
CA GLY A 437 14.73 4.32 -11.85
C GLY A 437 15.35 3.01 -12.37
N GLN A 438 14.54 2.05 -12.85
CA GLN A 438 15.02 0.73 -13.28
C GLN A 438 15.88 0.77 -14.54
N THR A 439 15.60 1.70 -15.46
CA THR A 439 16.34 1.83 -16.72
C THR A 439 17.03 3.18 -16.79
N THR A 440 18.34 3.18 -17.04
CA THR A 440 19.10 4.39 -17.40
C THR A 440 19.32 4.47 -18.91
N TYR A 441 18.97 5.62 -19.48
CA TYR A 441 19.05 5.91 -20.90
C TYR A 441 20.36 6.65 -21.24
N ARG A 442 20.87 6.45 -22.45
CA ARG A 442 22.16 6.97 -22.91
C ARG A 442 21.98 8.09 -23.93
N GLN A 443 22.68 9.20 -23.74
CA GLN A 443 22.76 10.28 -24.72
C GLN A 443 23.29 9.76 -26.06
N GLY A 444 22.80 10.32 -27.17
CA GLY A 444 23.18 9.95 -28.54
C GLY A 444 22.45 8.70 -29.07
N ARG A 445 22.14 7.75 -28.18
CA ARG A 445 21.34 6.54 -28.49
C ARG A 445 19.86 6.75 -28.21
N ASP A 446 19.52 7.05 -26.96
CA ASP A 446 18.13 7.07 -26.50
C ASP A 446 17.53 8.47 -26.49
N TYR A 447 18.37 9.51 -26.36
CA TYR A 447 17.94 10.92 -26.41
C TYR A 447 19.05 11.83 -26.93
N ARG A 448 18.68 13.03 -27.37
CA ARG A 448 19.58 14.14 -27.74
C ARG A 448 19.05 15.43 -27.13
N PHE A 449 19.95 16.37 -26.82
CA PHE A 449 19.61 17.72 -26.37
C PHE A 449 20.65 18.71 -26.91
N VAL A 450 20.32 20.00 -26.89
CA VAL A 450 21.25 21.09 -27.21
C VAL A 450 21.46 21.92 -25.94
N ALA A 451 22.71 22.11 -25.52
CA ALA A 451 23.02 22.92 -24.35
C ALA A 451 22.51 24.36 -24.52
N GLY A 452 22.01 24.96 -23.44
CA GLY A 452 21.32 26.25 -23.46
C GLY A 452 19.86 26.20 -23.94
N THR A 453 19.34 25.01 -24.26
CA THR A 453 17.91 24.80 -24.55
C THR A 453 17.27 23.93 -23.47
N ASN A 454 15.95 23.95 -23.35
CA ASN A 454 15.21 23.15 -22.38
C ASN A 454 14.55 21.91 -23.01
N GLN A 455 14.92 21.51 -24.22
CA GLN A 455 14.26 20.44 -24.97
C GLN A 455 15.13 19.20 -25.13
N LEU A 456 14.52 18.03 -24.94
CA LEU A 456 15.08 16.73 -25.31
C LEU A 456 14.31 16.15 -26.51
N VAL A 457 15.05 15.50 -27.41
CA VAL A 457 14.53 14.83 -28.61
C VAL A 457 14.83 13.34 -28.53
N ILE A 458 13.82 12.51 -28.76
CA ILE A 458 13.93 11.05 -28.74
C ILE A 458 14.07 10.54 -30.18
N PRO A 459 15.22 9.96 -30.57
CA PRO A 459 15.40 9.39 -31.90
C PRO A 459 14.61 8.09 -32.06
N ASN A 460 14.30 7.75 -33.31
CA ASN A 460 13.67 6.48 -33.66
C ASN A 460 14.52 5.29 -33.17
N GLY A 461 13.86 4.27 -32.61
CA GLY A 461 14.53 3.10 -32.04
C GLY A 461 15.10 3.31 -30.63
N SER A 462 14.85 4.45 -29.99
CA SER A 462 15.13 4.67 -28.57
C SER A 462 14.35 3.69 -27.69
N ARG A 463 14.92 3.38 -26.51
CA ARG A 463 14.24 2.61 -25.46
C ARG A 463 13.32 3.48 -24.59
N ILE A 464 13.40 4.80 -24.70
CA ILE A 464 12.54 5.73 -23.97
C ILE A 464 11.11 5.58 -24.48
N VAL A 465 10.15 5.49 -23.54
CA VAL A 465 8.73 5.46 -23.86
C VAL A 465 8.33 6.79 -24.53
N THR A 466 7.67 6.68 -25.67
CA THR A 466 7.10 7.82 -26.41
C THR A 466 5.62 7.58 -26.66
N THR A 467 4.82 8.63 -26.56
CA THR A 467 3.37 8.55 -26.64
C THR A 467 2.85 9.40 -27.80
N LEU A 468 1.95 8.87 -28.61
CA LEU A 468 1.22 9.70 -29.58
C LEU A 468 0.26 10.61 -28.81
N ALA A 469 0.19 11.90 -29.18
CA ALA A 469 -0.71 12.84 -28.50
C ALA A 469 -2.18 12.34 -28.47
N SER A 470 -2.62 11.66 -29.52
CA SER A 470 -3.94 11.04 -29.61
C SER A 470 -4.19 9.92 -28.59
N GLN A 471 -3.13 9.27 -28.07
CA GLN A 471 -3.25 8.20 -27.06
C GLN A 471 -3.58 8.75 -25.66
N LEU A 472 -3.39 10.06 -25.44
CA LEU A 472 -3.86 10.75 -24.23
C LEU A 472 -5.35 11.13 -24.29
N ARG A 473 -6.05 10.71 -25.36
CA ARG A 473 -7.51 10.80 -25.48
C ARG A 473 -8.16 9.43 -25.39
N ARG A 474 -9.40 9.44 -24.95
CA ARG A 474 -10.25 8.25 -24.80
C ARG A 474 -11.63 8.51 -25.37
N PRO A 475 -12.30 7.51 -25.96
CA PRO A 475 -13.70 7.66 -26.36
C PRO A 475 -14.59 8.03 -25.18
N ASP A 476 -15.67 8.74 -25.45
CA ASP A 476 -16.66 9.09 -24.42
C ASP A 476 -17.18 7.84 -23.69
N ASN A 477 -17.31 7.93 -22.37
CA ASN A 477 -17.79 6.84 -21.50
C ASN A 477 -16.97 5.53 -21.58
N SER A 478 -15.72 5.58 -22.04
CA SER A 478 -14.83 4.40 -22.06
C SER A 478 -14.01 4.21 -20.77
N GLN A 479 -14.17 5.10 -19.79
CA GLN A 479 -13.42 5.11 -18.54
C GLN A 479 -14.35 5.30 -17.34
N ARG A 480 -13.84 4.99 -16.14
CA ARG A 480 -14.60 5.05 -14.88
C ARG A 480 -15.12 6.45 -14.53
N HIS A 481 -14.40 7.49 -14.96
CA HIS A 481 -14.72 8.90 -14.67
C HIS A 481 -14.97 9.62 -15.98
N LYS A 482 -16.03 10.42 -16.03
CA LYS A 482 -16.31 11.29 -17.17
C LYS A 482 -15.36 12.48 -17.18
N LEU A 483 -14.33 12.42 -18.02
CA LEU A 483 -13.29 13.45 -18.12
C LEU A 483 -13.35 14.18 -19.45
N THR A 484 -14.56 14.63 -19.81
CA THR A 484 -14.82 15.32 -21.08
C THR A 484 -13.84 16.46 -21.29
N HIS A 485 -13.14 16.39 -22.41
CA HIS A 485 -12.22 17.41 -22.83
C HIS A 485 -12.98 18.67 -23.28
N ARG A 486 -12.42 19.86 -23.05
CA ARG A 486 -13.08 21.15 -23.25
C ARG A 486 -13.43 21.45 -24.71
N ASP A 487 -12.71 20.84 -25.65
CA ASP A 487 -13.00 20.88 -27.09
C ASP A 487 -14.13 19.93 -27.54
N GLY A 488 -14.68 19.13 -26.62
CA GLY A 488 -15.73 18.14 -26.91
C GLY A 488 -15.25 16.89 -27.67
N LYS A 489 -13.94 16.71 -27.88
CA LYS A 489 -13.38 15.60 -28.66
C LYS A 489 -12.88 14.47 -27.75
N GLY A 490 -13.80 13.71 -27.19
CA GLY A 490 -13.49 12.61 -26.29
C GLY A 490 -13.15 13.05 -24.87
N GLU A 491 -12.52 12.14 -24.13
CA GLU A 491 -12.13 12.32 -22.73
C GLU A 491 -10.61 12.31 -22.57
N ILE A 492 -10.14 12.98 -21.52
CA ILE A 492 -8.74 12.92 -21.09
C ILE A 492 -8.42 11.51 -20.60
N LEU A 493 -7.27 10.95 -20.99
CA LEU A 493 -6.77 9.70 -20.43
C LEU A 493 -6.64 9.83 -18.90
N PHE A 494 -7.41 9.03 -18.17
CA PHE A 494 -7.26 8.90 -16.74
C PHE A 494 -6.19 7.85 -16.35
N GLY A 495 -5.23 8.25 -15.53
CA GLY A 495 -4.33 7.32 -14.82
C GLY A 495 -4.77 7.10 -13.37
N ALA A 496 -5.25 5.90 -13.03
CA ALA A 496 -5.75 5.61 -11.69
C ALA A 496 -4.64 5.56 -10.64
N GLN A 497 -3.45 5.09 -11.01
CA GLN A 497 -2.31 4.87 -10.14
C GLN A 497 -1.02 5.32 -10.84
N LEU A 498 -0.38 4.43 -11.60
CA LEU A 498 0.96 4.61 -12.16
C LEU A 498 0.99 4.76 -13.68
N GLU A 499 -0.15 4.88 -14.34
CA GLU A 499 -0.23 4.90 -15.81
C GLU A 499 0.55 6.09 -16.38
N TYR A 500 0.34 7.32 -15.88
CA TYR A 500 1.16 8.46 -16.31
C TYR A 500 2.60 8.36 -15.85
N HIS A 501 2.84 7.80 -14.66
CA HIS A 501 4.18 7.57 -14.15
C HIS A 501 5.00 6.66 -15.10
N GLN A 502 4.38 5.63 -15.68
CA GLN A 502 5.00 4.74 -16.67
C GLN A 502 5.23 5.40 -18.04
N LEU A 503 4.42 6.41 -18.40
CA LEU A 503 4.59 7.19 -19.63
C LEU A 503 5.66 8.29 -19.50
N GLN A 504 5.99 8.68 -18.27
CA GLN A 504 6.98 9.70 -17.96
C GLN A 504 8.40 9.12 -17.89
N THR A 505 9.37 9.99 -18.12
CA THR A 505 10.81 9.74 -17.97
C THR A 505 11.39 10.78 -17.03
N SER A 506 12.20 10.36 -16.06
CA SER A 506 12.87 11.26 -15.12
C SER A 506 14.18 11.79 -15.70
N VAL A 507 14.33 13.10 -15.70
CA VAL A 507 15.51 13.82 -16.20
C VAL A 507 16.14 14.60 -15.05
N THR A 508 17.39 14.28 -14.71
CA THR A 508 18.20 15.09 -13.80
C THR A 508 19.21 15.87 -14.62
N TYR A 509 19.26 17.19 -14.41
CA TYR A 509 20.09 18.07 -15.23
C TYR A 509 20.58 19.28 -14.44
N ARG A 510 21.71 19.82 -14.89
CA ARG A 510 22.21 21.12 -14.45
C ARG A 510 21.58 22.21 -15.30
N LYS A 511 21.20 23.29 -14.63
CA LYS A 511 20.66 24.49 -15.27
C LYS A 511 21.77 25.26 -15.97
N ALA A 512 21.46 25.88 -17.10
CA ALA A 512 22.34 26.86 -17.75
C ALA A 512 22.08 28.29 -17.21
N ASP A 513 20.90 28.54 -16.66
CA ASP A 513 20.54 29.77 -15.95
C ASP A 513 19.48 29.49 -14.87
N ASP A 514 19.33 30.44 -13.95
CA ASP A 514 18.38 30.36 -12.83
C ASP A 514 17.15 31.25 -13.04
N ALA A 515 16.78 31.55 -14.29
CA ALA A 515 15.69 32.48 -14.58
C ALA A 515 14.34 31.92 -14.10
N TRP A 516 13.88 32.44 -12.95
CA TRP A 516 12.61 32.07 -12.32
C TRP A 516 11.83 33.31 -11.87
N PRO A 517 10.71 33.64 -12.53
CA PRO A 517 10.00 34.92 -12.29
C PRO A 517 9.04 34.89 -11.10
N VAL A 518 8.77 33.72 -10.53
CA VAL A 518 7.84 33.60 -9.39
C VAL A 518 8.60 33.94 -8.11
N SER A 519 8.03 34.85 -7.31
CA SER A 519 8.53 35.14 -5.97
C SER A 519 8.32 33.92 -5.08
N MET A 520 9.42 33.22 -4.76
CA MET A 520 9.38 31.99 -3.97
C MET A 520 9.38 32.30 -2.47
N PRO A 521 8.81 31.43 -1.62
CA PRO A 521 8.86 31.62 -0.17
C PRO A 521 10.31 31.66 0.32
N THR A 522 10.57 32.63 1.19
CA THR A 522 11.82 32.75 1.95
C THR A 522 11.55 32.45 3.41
N PHE A 523 12.49 31.77 4.07
CA PHE A 523 12.42 31.49 5.49
C PHE A 523 12.35 32.81 6.28
N ASP A 524 11.32 32.93 7.12
CA ASP A 524 11.12 34.09 7.99
C ASP A 524 10.56 33.60 9.35
N PRO A 525 11.38 33.62 10.43
CA PRO A 525 10.97 33.13 11.74
C PRO A 525 9.78 33.90 12.34
N ALA A 526 9.49 35.11 11.86
CA ALA A 526 8.37 35.91 12.35
C ALA A 526 7.00 35.45 11.80
N LYS A 527 6.97 34.67 10.71
CA LYS A 527 5.71 34.21 10.10
C LYS A 527 5.06 33.06 10.86
N LEU A 528 5.86 32.12 11.37
CA LEU A 528 5.40 30.93 12.11
C LEU A 528 6.22 30.75 13.40
N PRO A 529 6.19 31.73 14.32
CA PRO A 529 7.08 31.77 15.48
C PRO A 529 6.97 30.54 16.41
N VAL A 530 5.78 29.97 16.61
CA VAL A 530 5.61 28.79 17.50
C VAL A 530 6.27 27.57 16.87
N THR A 531 5.94 27.29 15.61
CA THR A 531 6.44 26.15 14.85
C THR A 531 7.96 26.22 14.70
N ILE A 532 8.48 27.37 14.27
CA ILE A 532 9.90 27.57 14.01
C ILE A 532 10.70 27.49 15.31
N SER A 533 10.20 28.07 16.39
CA SER A 533 10.82 27.96 17.72
C SER A 533 10.94 26.51 18.18
N LYS A 534 9.90 25.68 17.98
CA LYS A 534 9.96 24.25 18.30
C LYS A 534 10.98 23.50 17.44
N LEU A 535 10.99 23.73 16.13
CA LEU A 535 11.95 23.12 15.21
C LEU A 535 13.39 23.47 15.58
N GLN A 536 13.69 24.75 15.82
CA GLN A 536 15.02 25.22 16.23
C GLN A 536 15.47 24.63 17.58
N GLN A 537 14.53 24.47 18.52
CA GLN A 537 14.77 23.88 19.84
C GLN A 537 14.74 22.34 19.83
N ARG A 538 14.53 21.70 18.68
CA ARG A 538 14.43 20.24 18.52
C ARG A 538 13.32 19.62 19.38
N LYS A 539 12.25 20.36 19.62
CA LYS A 539 11.08 19.89 20.37
C LYS A 539 10.13 19.12 19.46
N ASP A 540 9.35 18.21 20.05
CA ASP A 540 8.24 17.53 19.37
C ASP A 540 7.30 18.57 18.74
N LEU A 541 7.02 18.42 17.45
CA LEU A 541 6.11 19.26 16.69
C LEU A 541 4.93 18.43 16.19
N SER A 542 3.70 18.84 16.53
CA SER A 542 2.47 18.21 16.03
C SER A 542 1.96 18.95 14.81
N ILE A 543 1.86 18.25 13.67
CA ILE A 543 1.36 18.79 12.41
C ILE A 543 0.08 18.05 12.01
N VAL A 544 -0.99 18.78 11.73
CA VAL A 544 -2.21 18.23 11.12
C VAL A 544 -2.32 18.72 9.68
N VAL A 545 -2.55 17.80 8.73
CA VAL A 545 -2.88 18.13 7.34
C VAL A 545 -4.35 17.89 7.10
N LEU A 546 -5.05 18.90 6.59
CA LEU A 546 -6.45 18.82 6.21
C LEU A 546 -6.63 19.36 4.79
N GLY A 547 -6.97 18.46 3.87
CA GLY A 547 -7.11 18.79 2.46
C GLY A 547 -7.89 17.75 1.67
N ASP A 548 -7.67 17.76 0.37
CA ASP A 548 -8.35 16.90 -0.60
C ASP A 548 -7.50 15.69 -1.06
N SER A 549 -7.78 15.15 -2.26
CA SER A 549 -7.07 13.99 -2.81
C SER A 549 -5.58 14.22 -3.03
N ILE A 550 -5.16 15.45 -3.30
CA ILE A 550 -3.73 15.78 -3.42
C ILE A 550 -3.06 15.53 -2.08
N SER A 551 -3.70 15.97 -1.00
CA SER A 551 -3.22 15.84 0.38
C SER A 551 -3.43 14.45 0.99
N THR A 552 -4.35 13.64 0.45
CA THR A 552 -4.36 12.18 0.70
C THR A 552 -3.08 11.52 0.13
N GLY A 553 -2.43 12.15 -0.85
CA GLY A 553 -1.20 11.66 -1.46
C GLY A 553 -1.38 10.97 -2.81
N CYS A 554 -2.53 11.16 -3.47
CA CYS A 554 -2.82 10.48 -4.73
C CYS A 554 -1.73 10.71 -5.79
N ASN A 555 -1.40 9.64 -6.51
CA ASN A 555 -0.43 9.57 -7.59
C ASN A 555 1.03 9.93 -7.25
N ALA A 556 1.39 10.03 -5.97
CA ALA A 556 2.75 9.74 -5.56
C ALA A 556 3.04 8.25 -5.83
N SER A 557 4.25 7.90 -6.26
CA SER A 557 4.61 6.52 -6.62
C SER A 557 4.51 5.57 -5.43
N GLY A 558 4.80 6.03 -4.20
CA GLY A 558 4.57 5.28 -2.97
C GLY A 558 3.08 5.02 -2.69
N TRP A 559 2.20 5.97 -3.01
CA TRP A 559 0.75 5.76 -2.94
C TRP A 559 0.25 4.80 -4.02
N GLY A 560 0.83 4.88 -5.22
CA GLY A 560 0.54 4.00 -6.35
C GLY A 560 1.18 2.62 -6.28
N ASP A 561 1.90 2.30 -5.19
CA ASP A 561 2.65 1.05 -4.99
C ASP A 561 3.65 0.73 -6.12
N GLY A 562 4.40 1.75 -6.58
CA GLY A 562 5.42 1.61 -7.62
C GLY A 562 6.74 2.27 -7.27
N ALA A 563 7.84 1.70 -7.74
CA ALA A 563 9.16 2.32 -7.63
C ALA A 563 9.14 3.73 -8.25
N PRO A 564 9.83 4.73 -7.66
CA PRO A 564 10.77 4.61 -6.54
C PRO A 564 10.11 4.60 -5.15
N PHE A 565 8.79 4.44 -5.08
CA PHE A 565 7.98 4.41 -3.86
C PHE A 565 8.03 5.72 -3.08
N GLN A 566 8.16 6.84 -3.78
CA GLN A 566 8.25 8.15 -3.16
C GLN A 566 6.99 8.44 -2.32
N PRO A 567 7.15 8.87 -1.06
CA PRO A 567 6.03 9.36 -0.27
C PRO A 567 5.36 10.59 -0.89
N ALA A 568 4.13 10.84 -0.50
CA ALA A 568 3.44 12.07 -0.85
C ALA A 568 4.04 13.28 -0.11
N TYR A 569 3.70 14.49 -0.55
CA TYR A 569 4.36 15.72 -0.10
C TYR A 569 4.34 15.91 1.42
N GLN A 570 3.27 15.51 2.11
CA GLN A 570 3.18 15.69 3.56
C GLN A 570 4.14 14.79 4.32
N ASP A 571 4.35 13.57 3.82
CA ASP A 571 5.26 12.60 4.42
C ASP A 571 6.72 12.98 4.09
N LEU A 572 6.98 13.45 2.86
CA LEU A 572 8.26 14.05 2.48
C LEU A 572 8.61 15.26 3.34
N LEU A 573 7.64 16.14 3.62
CA LEU A 573 7.83 17.30 4.47
C LEU A 573 8.21 16.88 5.89
N ALA A 574 7.45 15.96 6.50
CA ALA A 574 7.74 15.49 7.86
C ALA A 574 9.13 14.86 7.94
N GLU A 575 9.47 13.95 7.03
CA GLU A 575 10.79 13.33 6.98
C GLU A 575 11.90 14.38 6.78
N HIS A 576 11.69 15.35 5.89
CA HIS A 576 12.66 16.41 5.65
C HIS A 576 12.90 17.27 6.89
N LEU A 577 11.84 17.69 7.59
CA LEU A 577 11.95 18.47 8.82
C LEU A 577 12.66 17.68 9.92
N GLU A 578 12.35 16.40 10.10
CA GLU A 578 13.05 15.53 11.06
C GLU A 578 14.55 15.45 10.76
N LYS A 579 14.92 15.25 9.48
CA LYS A 579 16.32 15.13 9.08
C LYS A 579 17.10 16.44 9.20
N GLN A 580 16.48 17.58 8.85
CA GLN A 580 17.14 18.89 8.90
C GLN A 580 17.27 19.42 10.33
N THR A 581 16.23 19.27 11.15
CA THR A 581 16.16 19.93 12.46
C THR A 581 16.47 19.00 13.62
N ARG A 582 16.32 17.68 13.42
CA ARG A 582 16.34 16.64 14.47
C ARG A 582 15.19 16.77 15.48
N ALA A 583 14.19 17.62 15.22
CA ALA A 583 12.92 17.60 15.93
C ALA A 583 12.16 16.33 15.57
N LYS A 584 11.37 15.79 16.50
CA LYS A 584 10.44 14.70 16.23
C LYS A 584 9.15 15.26 15.66
N ILE A 585 8.69 14.76 14.51
CA ILE A 585 7.49 15.27 13.85
C ILE A 585 6.36 14.27 14.01
N LYS A 586 5.28 14.70 14.67
CA LYS A 586 4.02 13.95 14.72
C LYS A 586 3.09 14.48 13.63
N LEU A 587 3.06 13.80 12.49
CA LEU A 587 2.15 14.12 11.39
C LEU A 587 0.84 13.33 11.51
N THR A 588 -0.29 14.03 11.51
CA THR A 588 -1.61 13.44 11.35
C THR A 588 -2.24 13.94 10.06
N ASN A 589 -2.52 13.05 9.12
CA ASN A 589 -3.18 13.40 7.87
C ASN A 589 -4.68 13.06 7.94
N LEU A 590 -5.53 14.09 7.92
CA LEU A 590 -6.98 13.97 7.93
C LEU A 590 -7.60 14.16 6.53
N SER A 591 -6.77 14.26 5.48
CA SER A 591 -7.23 14.61 4.13
C SER A 591 -7.97 13.46 3.45
N VAL A 592 -9.04 13.78 2.71
CA VAL A 592 -9.87 12.80 2.02
C VAL A 592 -10.13 13.22 0.58
N GLY A 593 -9.98 12.27 -0.35
CA GLY A 593 -10.23 12.48 -1.76
C GLY A 593 -11.63 13.01 -2.08
N GLY A 594 -11.70 13.96 -3.02
CA GLY A 594 -12.96 14.56 -3.48
C GLY A 594 -13.61 15.55 -2.51
N LYS A 595 -12.97 15.85 -1.36
CA LYS A 595 -13.47 16.83 -0.39
C LYS A 595 -13.05 18.26 -0.74
N SER A 596 -13.79 19.22 -0.18
CA SER A 596 -13.63 20.67 -0.38
C SER A 596 -13.82 21.40 0.95
N THR A 597 -13.63 22.72 0.96
CA THR A 597 -13.65 23.54 2.18
C THR A 597 -14.91 23.40 3.06
N PRO A 598 -16.16 23.21 2.55
CA PRO A 598 -17.32 22.99 3.42
C PRO A 598 -17.22 21.72 4.27
N TRP A 599 -16.61 20.66 3.73
CA TRP A 599 -16.34 19.45 4.51
C TRP A 599 -15.20 19.67 5.51
N GLY A 600 -14.18 20.46 5.13
CA GLY A 600 -13.09 20.86 6.04
C GLY A 600 -13.61 21.51 7.32
N MET A 601 -14.66 22.34 7.23
CA MET A 601 -15.31 22.93 8.42
C MET A 601 -15.87 21.87 9.38
N THR A 602 -16.42 20.76 8.87
CA THR A 602 -16.94 19.68 9.72
C THR A 602 -15.84 18.90 10.44
N MET A 603 -14.59 19.04 10.01
CA MET A 603 -13.44 18.31 10.55
C MET A 603 -12.71 19.06 11.67
N VAL A 604 -13.07 20.31 11.97
CA VAL A 604 -12.43 21.10 13.03
C VAL A 604 -12.36 20.34 14.38
N PRO A 605 -13.41 19.65 14.86
CA PRO A 605 -13.31 18.87 16.10
C PRO A 605 -12.23 17.77 16.06
N GLN A 606 -12.03 17.15 14.90
CA GLN A 606 -10.97 16.15 14.71
C GLN A 606 -9.59 16.80 14.62
N VAL A 607 -9.47 17.97 13.98
CA VAL A 607 -8.20 18.74 14.00
C VAL A 607 -7.82 19.09 15.44
N VAL A 608 -8.78 19.63 16.21
CA VAL A 608 -8.56 20.05 17.60
C VAL A 608 -8.20 18.87 18.51
N SER A 609 -8.82 17.69 18.32
CA SER A 609 -8.54 16.51 19.16
C SER A 609 -7.09 16.04 19.10
N HIS A 610 -6.36 16.39 18.03
CA HIS A 610 -4.95 16.08 17.87
C HIS A 610 -3.99 17.14 18.46
N ALA A 611 -4.53 18.26 18.96
CA ALA A 611 -3.78 19.39 19.53
C ALA A 611 -2.55 19.80 18.68
N PRO A 612 -2.73 20.16 17.39
CA PRO A 612 -1.63 20.55 16.51
C PRO A 612 -0.98 21.87 16.91
N ASP A 613 0.33 21.97 16.67
CA ASP A 613 1.06 23.24 16.66
C ASP A 613 0.90 23.93 15.30
N LEU A 614 0.94 23.14 14.23
CA LEU A 614 0.80 23.58 12.85
C LEU A 614 -0.33 22.84 12.15
N VAL A 615 -1.21 23.57 11.48
CA VAL A 615 -2.25 23.04 10.59
C VAL A 615 -1.96 23.43 9.16
N ILE A 616 -1.83 22.45 8.27
CA ILE A 616 -1.69 22.65 6.83
C ILE A 616 -3.09 22.50 6.21
N LEU A 617 -3.64 23.60 5.69
CA LEU A 617 -4.92 23.63 4.99
C LEU A 617 -4.67 23.63 3.48
N ALA A 618 -5.03 22.53 2.81
CA ALA A 618 -4.70 22.29 1.41
C ALA A 618 -5.93 21.87 0.61
N PHE A 619 -6.80 22.85 0.36
CA PHE A 619 -8.01 22.75 -0.45
C PHE A 619 -7.93 23.68 -1.67
N GLY A 620 -8.89 23.57 -2.58
CA GLY A 620 -9.00 24.43 -3.76
C GLY A 620 -9.26 23.66 -5.05
N MET A 621 -8.67 22.47 -5.20
CA MET A 621 -8.81 21.68 -6.42
C MET A 621 -10.28 21.27 -6.66
N ASN A 622 -10.93 20.69 -5.65
CA ASN A 622 -12.35 20.32 -5.75
C ASN A 622 -13.31 21.50 -5.60
N ASP A 623 -12.92 22.52 -4.84
CA ASP A 623 -13.68 23.77 -4.69
C ASP A 623 -13.87 24.45 -6.05
N SER A 624 -12.84 24.43 -6.90
CA SER A 624 -12.85 25.06 -8.23
C SER A 624 -13.99 24.58 -9.13
N ALA A 625 -14.55 23.38 -8.89
CA ALA A 625 -15.65 22.85 -9.68
C ALA A 625 -16.93 23.69 -9.55
N SER A 626 -17.16 24.37 -8.41
CA SER A 626 -18.39 25.13 -8.23
C SER A 626 -18.39 26.27 -7.21
N ARG A 627 -17.31 26.50 -6.46
CA ARG A 627 -17.27 27.51 -5.38
C ARG A 627 -16.74 28.84 -5.89
N SER A 628 -17.28 29.94 -5.38
CA SER A 628 -16.70 31.26 -5.62
C SER A 628 -15.42 31.47 -4.81
N ALA A 629 -14.56 32.40 -5.23
CA ALA A 629 -13.36 32.73 -4.47
C ALA A 629 -13.70 33.22 -3.07
N LYS A 630 -14.72 34.08 -2.94
CA LYS A 630 -15.18 34.58 -1.66
C LYS A 630 -15.62 33.44 -0.72
N GLU A 631 -16.45 32.52 -1.21
CA GLU A 631 -16.91 31.37 -0.41
C GLU A 631 -15.74 30.50 0.06
N PHE A 632 -14.78 30.24 -0.81
CA PHE A 632 -13.56 29.49 -0.47
C PHE A 632 -12.72 30.20 0.62
N GLY A 633 -12.54 31.52 0.49
CA GLY A 633 -11.85 32.34 1.49
C GLY A 633 -12.58 32.37 2.83
N ASP A 634 -13.89 32.60 2.81
CA ASP A 634 -14.75 32.63 4.01
C ASP A 634 -14.70 31.28 4.76
N ASN A 635 -14.82 30.16 4.06
CA ASN A 635 -14.75 28.83 4.67
C ASN A 635 -13.38 28.57 5.29
N THR A 636 -12.30 28.95 4.60
CA THR A 636 -10.94 28.79 5.12
C THR A 636 -10.72 29.64 6.37
N ALA A 637 -11.17 30.89 6.36
CA ALA A 637 -11.13 31.77 7.53
C ALA A 637 -11.93 31.20 8.71
N ALA A 638 -13.08 30.58 8.45
CA ALA A 638 -13.90 29.93 9.47
C ALA A 638 -13.21 28.71 10.11
N ILE A 639 -12.52 27.87 9.32
CA ILE A 639 -11.72 26.75 9.84
C ILE A 639 -10.61 27.26 10.76
N ILE A 640 -9.87 28.29 10.32
CA ILE A 640 -8.80 28.91 11.12
C ILE A 640 -9.35 29.45 12.44
N LYS A 641 -10.45 30.20 12.37
CA LYS A 641 -11.08 30.79 13.56
C LYS A 641 -11.53 29.71 14.53
N ALA A 642 -12.33 28.74 14.07
CA ALA A 642 -12.88 27.70 14.94
C ALA A 642 -11.78 26.82 15.57
N THR A 643 -10.68 26.58 14.84
CA THR A 643 -9.51 25.89 15.41
C THR A 643 -8.83 26.72 16.51
N ARG A 644 -8.66 28.03 16.29
CA ARG A 644 -8.03 28.94 17.26
C ARG A 644 -8.89 29.28 18.47
N ASP A 645 -10.21 29.21 18.33
CA ASP A 645 -11.13 29.35 19.47
C ASP A 645 -10.83 28.29 20.54
N GLU A 646 -10.40 27.08 20.14
CA GLU A 646 -10.02 25.97 21.04
C GLU A 646 -8.50 25.88 21.27
N LEU A 647 -7.68 26.22 20.26
CA LEU A 647 -6.22 26.15 20.29
C LEU A 647 -5.60 27.51 19.91
N PRO A 648 -5.52 28.47 20.85
CA PRO A 648 -5.15 29.86 20.54
C PRO A 648 -3.75 30.06 19.92
N GLN A 649 -2.84 29.11 20.12
CA GLN A 649 -1.47 29.14 19.61
C GLN A 649 -1.27 28.35 18.31
N ALA A 650 -2.33 27.74 17.75
CA ALA A 650 -2.21 27.00 16.49
C ALA A 650 -1.81 27.94 15.34
N GLU A 651 -0.80 27.51 14.59
CA GLU A 651 -0.31 28.18 13.39
C GLU A 651 -0.77 27.47 12.12
N PHE A 652 -0.76 28.18 11.00
CA PHE A 652 -1.34 27.70 9.76
C PHE A 652 -0.41 27.91 8.56
N VAL A 653 -0.30 26.88 7.73
CA VAL A 653 0.16 27.02 6.34
C VAL A 653 -1.03 26.80 5.42
N LEU A 654 -1.37 27.80 4.63
CA LEU A 654 -2.44 27.76 3.64
C LEU A 654 -1.82 27.40 2.29
N VAL A 655 -2.16 26.24 1.75
CA VAL A 655 -1.63 25.80 0.45
C VAL A 655 -2.59 26.25 -0.64
N ALA A 656 -2.17 27.22 -1.45
CA ALA A 656 -2.88 27.52 -2.70
C ALA A 656 -2.62 26.34 -3.65
N SER A 657 -3.68 25.70 -4.15
CA SER A 657 -3.58 24.49 -4.96
C SER A 657 -2.79 24.68 -6.27
N MET A 658 -2.13 23.63 -6.76
CA MET A 658 -1.71 23.52 -8.15
C MET A 658 -2.90 23.71 -9.11
N LEU A 659 -2.59 23.98 -10.38
CA LEU A 659 -3.59 23.99 -11.44
C LEU A 659 -3.79 22.58 -11.97
N GLY A 660 -5.04 22.15 -12.10
CA GLY A 660 -5.36 20.92 -12.83
C GLY A 660 -5.39 21.16 -14.34
N ASN A 661 -5.50 20.07 -15.09
CA ASN A 661 -5.55 20.05 -16.53
C ASN A 661 -6.62 21.03 -17.05
N ARG A 662 -6.17 22.08 -17.75
CA ARG A 662 -7.01 23.16 -18.26
C ARG A 662 -8.09 22.65 -19.21
N ASP A 663 -7.83 21.53 -19.87
CA ASP A 663 -8.75 20.95 -20.82
C ASP A 663 -9.88 20.13 -20.19
N TRP A 664 -9.89 19.92 -18.88
CA TRP A 664 -11.02 19.26 -18.24
C TRP A 664 -12.18 20.24 -18.01
N VAL A 665 -13.33 19.98 -18.63
CA VAL A 665 -14.47 20.93 -18.63
C VAL A 665 -14.98 21.30 -17.23
N ARG A 666 -14.91 20.37 -16.27
CA ARG A 666 -15.42 20.57 -14.90
C ARG A 666 -14.54 21.52 -14.07
N LEU A 667 -13.27 21.65 -14.43
CA LEU A 667 -12.32 22.48 -13.70
C LEU A 667 -12.45 23.93 -14.16
N LYS A 668 -12.81 24.84 -13.25
CA LYS A 668 -12.85 26.28 -13.54
C LYS A 668 -11.48 26.89 -13.26
N HIS A 669 -10.63 26.90 -14.27
CA HIS A 669 -9.22 27.26 -14.10
C HIS A 669 -9.00 28.71 -13.66
N ASP A 670 -9.89 29.64 -14.02
CA ASP A 670 -9.69 31.07 -13.76
C ASP A 670 -9.89 31.45 -12.29
N VAL A 671 -10.47 30.58 -11.46
CA VAL A 671 -10.68 30.86 -10.02
C VAL A 671 -9.44 30.60 -9.17
N PHE A 672 -8.43 29.86 -9.66
CA PHE A 672 -7.26 29.50 -8.84
C PHE A 672 -6.41 30.71 -8.40
N PRO A 673 -6.13 31.72 -9.25
CA PRO A 673 -5.49 32.96 -8.80
C PRO A 673 -6.33 33.70 -7.77
N GLU A 674 -7.66 33.74 -7.95
CA GLU A 674 -8.56 34.38 -6.98
C GLU A 674 -8.57 33.65 -5.63
N TYR A 675 -8.55 32.31 -5.64
CA TYR A 675 -8.41 31.49 -4.42
C TYR A 675 -7.09 31.78 -3.71
N ARG A 676 -5.99 31.86 -4.46
CA ARG A 676 -4.68 32.23 -3.93
C ARG A 676 -4.74 33.61 -3.25
N ASP A 677 -5.34 34.59 -3.90
CA ASP A 677 -5.47 35.95 -3.35
C ASP A 677 -6.31 35.97 -2.06
N GLN A 678 -7.37 35.16 -1.99
CA GLN A 678 -8.15 34.98 -0.76
C GLN A 678 -7.31 34.39 0.38
N LEU A 679 -6.50 33.36 0.13
CA LEU A 679 -5.58 32.81 1.14
C LEU A 679 -4.50 33.83 1.55
N ALA A 680 -3.95 34.58 0.59
CA ALA A 680 -2.95 35.61 0.86
C ALA A 680 -3.52 36.70 1.77
N SER A 681 -4.80 37.07 1.60
CA SER A 681 -5.46 38.06 2.46
C SER A 681 -5.60 37.63 3.93
N LEU A 682 -5.49 36.32 4.22
CA LEU A 682 -5.54 35.78 5.58
C LEU A 682 -4.16 35.73 6.27
N CYS A 683 -3.07 35.98 5.54
CA CYS A 683 -1.71 35.89 6.05
C CYS A 683 -1.39 37.00 7.06
N ARG A 684 -0.73 36.61 8.15
CA ARG A 684 -0.31 37.44 9.29
C ARG A 684 0.60 36.57 10.19
N PRO A 685 1.26 37.10 11.23
CA PRO A 685 1.99 36.23 12.16
C PRO A 685 1.13 35.04 12.64
N GLY A 686 1.69 33.84 12.51
CA GLY A 686 1.02 32.55 12.74
C GLY A 686 0.20 32.01 11.56
N ILE A 687 0.16 32.67 10.40
CA ILE A 687 -0.52 32.20 9.17
C ILE A 687 0.35 32.55 7.95
N ALA A 688 0.90 31.54 7.29
CA ALA A 688 1.68 31.68 6.06
C ALA A 688 0.99 31.01 4.86
N ILE A 689 1.36 31.41 3.64
CA ILE A 689 0.86 30.82 2.40
C ILE A 689 1.99 30.07 1.67
N ALA A 690 1.66 28.88 1.18
CA ALA A 690 2.44 28.12 0.20
C ALA A 690 1.75 28.26 -1.17
N ASP A 691 2.25 29.17 -2.02
CA ASP A 691 1.63 29.56 -3.29
C ASP A 691 1.99 28.58 -4.43
N MET A 692 1.36 27.40 -4.48
CA MET A 692 1.54 26.51 -5.62
C MET A 692 0.83 27.02 -6.87
N THR A 693 -0.20 27.85 -6.77
CA THR A 693 -0.91 28.44 -7.92
C THR A 693 0.06 29.20 -8.83
N SER A 694 0.89 30.09 -8.26
CA SER A 694 1.86 30.89 -9.03
C SER A 694 2.98 30.04 -9.59
N VAL A 695 3.51 29.10 -8.79
CA VAL A 695 4.53 28.12 -9.23
C VAL A 695 4.03 27.34 -10.45
N TRP A 696 2.80 26.82 -10.35
CA TRP A 696 2.22 25.99 -11.40
C TRP A 696 1.84 26.79 -12.65
N THR A 697 1.41 28.04 -12.47
CA THR A 697 1.16 28.96 -13.58
C THR A 697 2.43 29.15 -14.41
N GLU A 698 3.60 29.26 -13.77
CA GLU A 698 4.88 29.35 -14.48
C GLU A 698 5.31 28.00 -15.08
N PHE A 699 5.08 26.88 -14.38
CA PHE A 699 5.35 25.55 -14.94
C PHE A 699 4.61 25.32 -16.26
N LEU A 700 3.32 25.68 -16.34
CA LEU A 700 2.50 25.48 -17.54
C LEU A 700 2.89 26.39 -18.73
N LYS A 701 3.73 27.41 -18.52
CA LYS A 701 4.33 28.16 -19.65
C LYS A 701 5.51 27.41 -20.27
N ARG A 702 6.12 26.48 -19.53
CA ARG A 702 7.35 25.78 -19.92
C ARG A 702 7.12 24.29 -20.21
N LYS A 703 6.05 23.72 -19.66
CA LYS A 703 5.71 22.29 -19.68
C LYS A 703 4.23 22.06 -19.95
N LYS A 704 3.86 20.81 -20.25
CA LYS A 704 2.48 20.37 -20.43
C LYS A 704 1.92 19.78 -19.13
N ASP A 705 0.60 19.78 -18.97
CA ASP A 705 -0.07 19.10 -17.84
C ASP A 705 0.35 17.62 -17.72
N SER A 706 0.56 16.96 -18.86
CA SER A 706 0.98 15.55 -18.92
C SER A 706 2.38 15.29 -18.37
N ASP A 707 3.22 16.32 -18.24
CA ASP A 707 4.54 16.22 -17.61
C ASP A 707 4.44 16.31 -16.08
N LEU A 708 3.45 17.02 -15.55
CA LEU A 708 3.38 17.41 -14.14
C LEU A 708 2.33 16.63 -13.34
N THR A 709 1.32 16.09 -14.04
CA THR A 709 0.26 15.30 -13.43
C THR A 709 0.61 13.82 -13.41
N GLY A 710 0.18 13.13 -12.35
CA GLY A 710 0.28 11.68 -12.20
C GLY A 710 -0.96 10.92 -12.66
N ASN A 711 -2.04 11.62 -13.01
CA ASN A 711 -3.29 11.02 -13.50
C ASN A 711 -3.84 11.64 -14.79
N GLY A 712 -3.15 12.63 -15.37
CA GLY A 712 -3.61 13.38 -16.54
C GLY A 712 -4.60 14.49 -16.25
N VAL A 713 -5.09 14.63 -15.01
CA VAL A 713 -6.24 15.47 -14.67
C VAL A 713 -5.89 16.52 -13.63
N ASN A 714 -5.52 16.13 -12.41
CA ASN A 714 -5.45 17.06 -11.29
C ASN A 714 -4.58 16.59 -10.11
N HIS A 715 -4.00 15.40 -10.17
CA HIS A 715 -3.11 14.93 -9.12
C HIS A 715 -1.66 15.10 -9.56
N PRO A 716 -0.78 15.61 -8.68
CA PRO A 716 0.63 15.74 -8.97
C PRO A 716 1.31 14.37 -9.11
N ASN A 717 2.38 14.30 -9.92
CA ASN A 717 3.32 13.17 -9.89
C ASN A 717 4.40 13.38 -8.82
N ASP A 718 5.39 12.48 -8.76
CA ASP A 718 6.46 12.50 -7.76
C ASP A 718 7.23 13.83 -7.70
N PHE A 719 7.64 14.38 -8.84
CA PHE A 719 8.35 15.65 -8.86
C PHE A 719 7.50 16.77 -8.30
N ALA A 720 6.23 16.83 -8.67
CA ALA A 720 5.33 17.83 -8.15
C ALA A 720 5.06 17.66 -6.64
N HIS A 721 4.93 16.43 -6.13
CA HIS A 721 4.89 16.19 -4.68
C HIS A 721 6.16 16.71 -3.98
N ARG A 722 7.34 16.55 -4.59
CA ARG A 722 8.57 17.17 -4.07
C ARG A 722 8.51 18.69 -4.08
N VAL A 723 7.96 19.31 -5.14
CA VAL A 723 7.81 20.77 -5.20
C VAL A 723 6.87 21.28 -4.10
N TYR A 724 5.75 20.61 -3.84
CA TYR A 724 4.88 20.93 -2.69
C TYR A 724 5.67 20.89 -1.37
N ALA A 725 6.41 19.81 -1.13
CA ALA A 725 7.22 19.66 0.07
C ALA A 725 8.30 20.75 0.18
N GLN A 726 8.98 21.09 -0.92
CA GLN A 726 9.99 22.16 -0.98
C GLN A 726 9.41 23.54 -0.65
N VAL A 727 8.27 23.90 -1.25
CA VAL A 727 7.61 25.19 -1.03
C VAL A 727 7.16 25.33 0.41
N ILE A 728 6.61 24.27 1.02
CA ILE A 728 6.22 24.30 2.42
C ILE A 728 7.45 24.29 3.34
N ALA A 729 8.47 23.48 3.06
CA ALA A 729 9.68 23.40 3.86
C ALA A 729 10.45 24.73 3.90
N ALA A 730 10.48 25.49 2.79
CA ALA A 730 11.10 26.81 2.72
C ALA A 730 10.44 27.86 3.65
N LEU A 731 9.22 27.61 4.13
CA LEU A 731 8.57 28.43 5.17
C LEU A 731 9.00 28.05 6.60
N LEU A 732 9.57 26.85 6.78
CA LEU A 732 9.77 26.21 8.08
C LEU A 732 11.23 26.00 8.45
N THR A 733 12.12 25.90 7.46
CA THR A 733 13.57 25.70 7.64
C THR A 733 14.37 26.56 6.67
N GLN A 734 15.63 26.83 7.03
CA GLN A 734 16.60 27.54 6.20
C GLN A 734 17.16 26.66 5.08
#